data_AF-A0A6G0HDW7-F1
#
_entry.id   AF-A0A6G0HDW7-F1
#
_cell.length_a   1.000
_cell.length_b   1.000
_cell.length_c   1.000
_cell.angle_alpha   90.00
_cell.angle_beta   90.00
_cell.angle_gamma   90.00
#
_symmetry.space_group_name_H-M   'P 1'
#
loop_
_entity.id
_entity.type
_entity.pdbx_description
1 polymer ?
#
loop_
_entity_poly.entity_id
_entity_poly.type
_entity_poly.pdbx_seq_one_letter_code
_entity_poly.pdbx_strand_id
1 'polypeptide(L)'
;MVCNMALKADTMSVDLASEVQKDMTIMVREEEKLRHKINKMGVVRSQQVDYEALPDEEQQCCKCRTTCYLSGITCACSPGKILQVYTGELHPMLAAVTLRAESYKDWLSDVQDILENRGIKKKGLEELHGLVEQAETKAFPQTSLLDQLRVVTAEADKVAAMAQQLLNGKRQTRYRSGGGKSQNQNELTAEELRSFVRQFDNLPCSIRQAPLLKDLLTRVDDFQQRSERLLSDESPSPQELQDLLDVSLGLDVELPQLPLLRERLEQARWLEAVQQASSRPESLCLDTMRRLIDQGVGLVPHSSVERAMARLQELLTVSEQWEERVLSLMEARPYHCMETLDAALQEVENIPAYLPNCLQLRTSSPKPRNGFMKPKHSSSGDVFLCWTASLSCDVQTWKESAAKTFLLKNSPYSLLEVLCPRCDVGSGHQKSRYKKAKETAQISKKSSTKLESLSDVERALSESKDSASAMATLSEVRHREMEILLALRASNESKLLPAENCCALSVCVCQNAPSGAMVQCELCREVFHSGCVTTNADLDYGQAWLCPFCQRSRKPPLDKVLPLLASLQRIRVRLPEGDALRFLIERTVRWQHRVQQACTEGVLEKVSKMGRAGPGVSSHLTQEINGSLFHIEHQSVPLQGLGPELEELMVEGFLLQVTLPETEQLYRYLLYKLAPLPPHSPCENNTEQDQPSPRGSPHHNTNRDSSLKKEAVNGQSKRTKRRKESSDSQHSEKAKKCCKKSKKSKERSEETKKASPTHTVSDPSPSDSRRTTRCVLHHGAESQRVTR
;
A
#
# COMPACT_ATOMS: atom_id res chain seq x y z
N MET A 1 73.32 2.48 18.00
CA MET A 1 72.34 3.59 18.10
C MET A 1 71.38 3.63 16.90
N VAL A 2 71.79 4.12 15.72
CA VAL A 2 70.91 4.27 14.54
C VAL A 2 70.19 2.96 14.20
N CYS A 3 70.91 1.83 14.21
CA CYS A 3 70.33 0.50 14.05
C CYS A 3 69.27 0.18 15.12
N ASN A 4 69.54 0.41 16.40
CA ASN A 4 68.60 0.15 17.50
C ASN A 4 67.35 1.07 17.46
N MET A 5 67.41 2.20 16.76
CA MET A 5 66.25 3.06 16.44
C MET A 5 65.46 2.47 15.26
N ALA A 6 66.16 2.03 14.21
CA ALA A 6 65.54 1.39 13.04
C ALA A 6 64.89 0.03 13.34
N LEU A 7 65.43 -0.75 14.29
CA LEU A 7 64.78 -1.95 14.85
C LEU A 7 63.43 -1.65 15.54
N LYS A 8 63.17 -0.38 15.86
CA LYS A 8 61.94 0.10 16.50
C LYS A 8 61.09 0.97 15.55
N ALA A 9 61.34 0.88 14.24
CA ALA A 9 60.74 1.72 13.20
C ALA A 9 59.26 2.01 13.46
N ASP A 10 58.42 0.97 13.55
CA ASP A 10 56.96 1.08 13.69
C ASP A 10 56.48 1.92 14.89
N THR A 11 57.30 2.05 15.93
CA THR A 11 57.02 2.80 17.17
C THR A 11 57.69 4.18 17.24
N MET A 12 58.57 4.49 16.29
CA MET A 12 59.32 5.75 16.23
C MET A 12 58.41 6.92 15.79
N SER A 13 58.70 8.16 16.21
CA SER A 13 57.99 9.32 15.64
C SER A 13 58.32 9.49 14.16
N VAL A 14 57.38 10.00 13.38
CA VAL A 14 57.53 10.12 11.91
C VAL A 14 58.64 11.09 11.50
N ASP A 15 58.85 12.17 12.27
CA ASP A 15 59.95 13.11 12.05
C ASP A 15 61.31 12.45 12.31
N LEU A 16 61.41 11.64 13.39
CA LEU A 16 62.63 10.91 13.71
C LEU A 16 62.87 9.77 12.70
N ALA A 17 61.82 9.17 12.15
CA ALA A 17 61.92 8.24 11.03
C ALA A 17 62.48 8.91 9.76
N SER A 18 62.06 10.14 9.44
CA SER A 18 62.65 10.94 8.35
C SER A 18 64.16 11.14 8.54
N GLU A 19 64.62 11.52 9.73
CA GLU A 19 66.05 11.77 9.95
C GLU A 19 66.86 10.47 9.99
N VAL A 20 66.35 9.42 10.65
CA VAL A 20 66.97 8.08 10.64
C VAL A 20 67.01 7.50 9.21
N GLN A 21 66.02 7.77 8.35
CA GLN A 21 66.05 7.36 6.95
C GLN A 21 67.26 7.97 6.21
N LYS A 22 67.52 9.26 6.41
CA LYS A 22 68.65 9.98 5.78
C LYS A 22 70.00 9.42 6.27
N ASP A 23 70.18 9.36 7.58
CA ASP A 23 71.40 8.84 8.20
C ASP A 23 71.67 7.39 7.80
N MET A 24 70.64 6.54 7.85
CA MET A 24 70.77 5.12 7.50
C MET A 24 71.01 4.92 6.00
N THR A 25 70.44 5.77 5.13
CA THR A 25 70.74 5.79 3.69
C THR A 25 72.20 6.14 3.41
N ILE A 26 72.78 7.09 4.16
CA ILE A 26 74.21 7.44 4.05
C ILE A 26 75.06 6.27 4.59
N MET A 27 74.71 5.75 5.77
CA MET A 27 75.42 4.67 6.45
C MET A 27 75.52 3.40 5.57
N VAL A 28 74.42 2.97 4.96
CA VAL A 28 74.42 1.81 4.04
C VAL A 28 75.30 2.06 2.81
N ARG A 29 75.23 3.25 2.20
CA ARG A 29 76.04 3.59 1.01
C ARG A 29 77.54 3.64 1.29
N GLU A 30 77.97 4.16 2.44
CA GLU A 30 79.40 4.16 2.81
C GLU A 30 79.87 2.76 3.22
N GLU A 31 79.05 2.00 3.92
CA GLU A 31 79.33 0.61 4.30
C GLU A 31 79.49 -0.31 3.07
N GLU A 32 78.66 -0.16 2.05
CA GLU A 32 78.79 -0.84 0.75
C GLU A 32 80.09 -0.46 0.02
N LYS A 33 80.45 0.83 -0.01
CA LYS A 33 81.72 1.31 -0.60
C LYS A 33 82.94 0.74 0.13
N LEU A 34 82.92 0.72 1.47
CA LEU A 34 83.99 0.16 2.29
C LEU A 34 84.17 -1.34 2.02
N ARG A 35 83.08 -2.11 2.01
CA ARG A 35 83.11 -3.54 1.64
C ARG A 35 83.65 -3.78 0.24
N HIS A 36 83.20 -3.01 -0.75
CA HIS A 36 83.70 -3.11 -2.12
C HIS A 36 85.21 -2.80 -2.23
N LYS A 37 85.71 -1.84 -1.45
CA LYS A 37 87.15 -1.53 -1.34
C LYS A 37 87.93 -2.67 -0.69
N ILE A 38 87.43 -3.28 0.38
CA ILE A 38 88.11 -4.36 1.11
C ILE A 38 88.12 -5.67 0.31
N ASN A 39 87.05 -5.99 -0.41
CA ASN A 39 87.03 -7.11 -1.37
C ASN A 39 88.07 -6.91 -2.49
N LYS A 40 88.22 -5.68 -3.01
CA LYS A 40 89.28 -5.32 -3.96
C LYS A 40 90.71 -5.40 -3.39
N MET A 41 90.87 -5.39 -2.06
CA MET A 41 92.15 -5.60 -1.38
C MET A 41 92.46 -7.08 -1.10
N GLY A 42 91.66 -8.01 -1.62
CA GLY A 42 91.94 -9.46 -1.54
C GLY A 42 91.37 -10.16 -0.30
N VAL A 43 90.53 -9.50 0.49
CA VAL A 43 89.81 -10.17 1.59
C VAL A 43 88.65 -11.00 0.99
N VAL A 44 88.72 -12.32 1.14
CA VAL A 44 87.80 -13.29 0.54
C VAL A 44 87.02 -14.14 1.55
N ARG A 45 87.20 -13.92 2.85
CA ARG A 45 86.47 -14.62 3.92
C ARG A 45 85.64 -13.63 4.72
N SER A 46 84.41 -14.01 5.01
CA SER A 46 83.47 -13.28 5.86
C SER A 46 82.75 -14.25 6.79
N GLN A 47 82.44 -13.81 8.00
CA GLN A 47 81.68 -14.55 9.01
C GLN A 47 80.95 -13.50 9.85
N GLN A 48 79.68 -13.76 10.17
CA GLN A 48 78.87 -12.90 11.00
C GLN A 48 79.32 -12.94 12.46
N VAL A 49 79.32 -11.79 13.13
CA VAL A 49 79.61 -11.64 14.56
C VAL A 49 78.57 -10.70 15.17
N ASP A 50 78.04 -11.08 16.33
CA ASP A 50 77.23 -10.17 17.15
C ASP A 50 78.18 -9.30 17.99
N TYR A 51 78.15 -7.99 17.75
CA TYR A 51 78.95 -7.01 18.48
C TYR A 51 78.36 -6.66 19.85
N GLU A 52 77.04 -6.71 20.03
CA GLU A 52 76.41 -6.33 21.31
C GLU A 52 76.65 -7.40 22.40
N ALA A 53 77.11 -8.59 22.01
CA ALA A 53 77.57 -9.65 22.90
C ALA A 53 79.07 -9.61 23.25
N LEU A 54 79.87 -8.71 22.67
CA LEU A 54 81.31 -8.58 22.93
C LEU A 54 81.62 -7.49 23.97
N PRO A 55 82.69 -7.62 24.79
CA PRO A 55 83.17 -6.52 25.62
C PRO A 55 83.60 -5.31 24.79
N ASP A 56 83.30 -4.09 25.23
CA ASP A 56 83.65 -2.83 24.55
C ASP A 56 85.13 -2.75 24.12
N GLU A 57 86.05 -3.33 24.90
CA GLU A 57 87.48 -3.36 24.60
C GLU A 57 87.81 -4.21 23.35
N GLU A 58 87.05 -5.30 23.14
CA GLU A 58 87.18 -6.18 21.97
C GLU A 58 86.45 -5.63 20.74
N GLN A 59 85.52 -4.69 20.91
CA GLN A 59 84.84 -3.99 19.82
C GLN A 59 85.68 -2.83 19.22
N GLN A 60 86.81 -2.43 19.83
CA GLN A 60 87.56 -1.22 19.46
C GLN A 60 88.65 -1.44 18.42
N CYS A 61 88.73 -0.53 17.44
CA CYS A 61 89.82 -0.52 16.49
C CYS A 61 91.19 -0.31 17.15
N CYS A 62 92.09 -1.28 16.98
CA CYS A 62 93.45 -1.26 17.55
C CYS A 62 94.39 -0.14 17.04
N LYS A 63 93.89 0.76 16.18
CA LYS A 63 94.59 1.97 15.71
C LYS A 63 93.85 3.26 16.09
N CYS A 64 92.60 3.44 15.65
CA CYS A 64 91.85 4.69 15.86
C CYS A 64 90.92 4.67 17.08
N ARG A 65 90.84 3.56 17.83
CA ARG A 65 90.00 3.36 19.03
C ARG A 65 88.48 3.51 18.82
N THR A 66 88.03 3.75 17.59
CA THR A 66 86.60 3.69 17.22
C THR A 66 86.03 2.31 17.51
N THR A 67 84.91 2.26 18.23
CA THR A 67 84.08 1.05 18.37
C THR A 67 83.47 0.69 17.02
N CYS A 68 83.71 -0.53 16.55
CA CYS A 68 83.08 -1.06 15.34
C CYS A 68 81.77 -1.76 15.67
N TYR A 69 80.83 -1.72 14.71
CA TYR A 69 79.45 -2.22 14.89
C TYR A 69 78.88 -2.79 13.58
N LEU A 70 79.14 -2.13 12.44
CA LEU A 70 78.67 -2.56 11.12
C LEU A 70 79.63 -3.58 10.46
N SER A 71 80.91 -3.22 10.40
CA SER A 71 81.97 -4.03 9.81
C SER A 71 83.33 -3.79 10.46
N GLY A 72 84.28 -4.63 10.07
CA GLY A 72 85.66 -4.62 10.53
C GLY A 72 86.49 -5.66 9.77
N ILE A 73 87.79 -5.73 10.08
CA ILE A 73 88.73 -6.66 9.45
C ILE A 73 89.55 -7.36 10.54
N THR A 74 89.64 -8.68 10.46
CA THR A 74 90.49 -9.53 11.32
C THR A 74 91.62 -10.17 10.52
N CYS A 75 92.68 -10.64 11.20
CA CYS A 75 93.76 -11.40 10.57
C CYS A 75 94.33 -12.43 11.56
N ALA A 76 94.64 -13.63 11.07
CA ALA A 76 95.21 -14.72 11.88
C ALA A 76 96.57 -14.36 12.51
N CYS A 77 97.28 -13.36 11.97
CA CYS A 77 98.52 -12.81 12.54
C CYS A 77 98.31 -12.07 13.88
N SER A 78 97.07 -11.81 14.29
CA SER A 78 96.73 -11.15 15.56
C SER A 78 95.41 -11.68 16.15
N PRO A 79 95.44 -12.84 16.84
CA PRO A 79 94.30 -13.31 17.63
C PRO A 79 93.88 -12.29 18.70
N GLY A 80 92.60 -12.25 19.05
CA GLY A 80 92.07 -11.31 20.06
C GLY A 80 92.00 -9.84 19.61
N LYS A 81 92.15 -9.55 18.31
CA LYS A 81 91.86 -8.23 17.71
C LYS A 81 90.79 -8.40 16.64
N ILE A 82 89.56 -8.59 17.11
CA ILE A 82 88.39 -8.69 16.27
C ILE A 82 87.87 -7.29 15.97
N LEU A 83 87.66 -7.00 14.69
CA LEU A 83 86.54 -6.19 14.23
C LEU A 83 85.97 -7.03 13.09
N GLN A 84 84.71 -7.41 13.13
CA GLN A 84 84.10 -8.24 12.09
C GLN A 84 82.71 -7.72 11.68
N VAL A 85 81.77 -8.57 11.27
CA VAL A 85 80.76 -8.16 10.29
C VAL A 85 79.32 -8.44 10.76
N TYR A 86 78.49 -7.40 10.72
CA TYR A 86 77.03 -7.51 10.66
C TYR A 86 76.61 -7.59 9.18
N THR A 87 75.68 -8.48 8.81
CA THR A 87 75.34 -8.72 7.38
C THR A 87 73.87 -8.95 7.04
N GLY A 88 73.01 -9.24 8.01
CA GLY A 88 71.62 -9.62 7.71
C GLY A 88 70.67 -8.46 7.45
N GLU A 89 70.79 -7.38 8.24
CA GLU A 89 69.58 -6.62 8.62
C GLU A 89 69.54 -5.17 8.16
N LEU A 90 70.66 -4.60 7.70
CA LEU A 90 70.75 -3.17 7.32
C LEU A 90 69.74 -2.76 6.23
N HIS A 91 69.59 -3.54 5.16
CA HIS A 91 68.62 -3.25 4.10
C HIS A 91 67.16 -3.46 4.54
N PRO A 92 66.78 -4.57 5.23
CA PRO A 92 65.47 -4.70 5.87
C PRO A 92 65.11 -3.54 6.82
N MET A 93 66.04 -3.10 7.66
CA MET A 93 65.83 -2.01 8.62
C MET A 93 65.69 -0.66 7.93
N LEU A 94 66.51 -0.38 6.91
CA LEU A 94 66.35 0.82 6.06
C LEU A 94 65.00 0.81 5.34
N ALA A 95 64.53 -0.36 4.88
CA ALA A 95 63.22 -0.50 4.24
C ALA A 95 62.07 -0.25 5.24
N ALA A 96 62.16 -0.74 6.48
CA ALA A 96 61.16 -0.48 7.52
C ALA A 96 61.07 1.01 7.91
N VAL A 97 62.22 1.68 8.10
CA VAL A 97 62.25 3.13 8.37
C VAL A 97 61.74 3.94 7.17
N THR A 98 62.14 3.57 5.95
CA THR A 98 61.65 4.18 4.70
C THR A 98 60.14 4.06 4.58
N LEU A 99 59.59 2.86 4.77
CA LEU A 99 58.15 2.59 4.71
C LEU A 99 57.37 3.48 5.70
N ARG A 100 57.90 3.72 6.91
CA ARG A 100 57.25 4.59 7.89
C ARG A 100 57.33 6.07 7.52
N ALA A 101 58.49 6.55 7.08
CA ALA A 101 58.69 7.96 6.70
C ALA A 101 57.85 8.31 5.45
N GLU A 102 57.89 7.48 4.42
CA GLU A 102 57.14 7.68 3.17
C GLU A 102 55.63 7.51 3.41
N SER A 103 55.19 6.51 4.18
CA SER A 103 53.76 6.31 4.46
C SER A 103 53.11 7.46 5.24
N TYR A 104 53.85 8.29 5.98
CA TYR A 104 53.31 9.49 6.60
C TYR A 104 53.25 10.67 5.62
N LYS A 105 54.29 10.85 4.80
CA LYS A 105 54.36 11.86 3.74
C LYS A 105 53.25 11.67 2.70
N ASP A 106 53.02 10.44 2.26
CA ASP A 106 52.00 10.11 1.27
C ASP A 106 50.60 10.36 1.85
N TRP A 107 50.38 9.99 3.11
CA TRP A 107 49.14 10.27 3.86
C TRP A 107 48.87 11.78 4.00
N LEU A 108 49.90 12.59 4.31
CA LEU A 108 49.77 14.05 4.35
C LEU A 108 49.31 14.61 2.99
N SER A 109 49.92 14.15 1.89
CA SER A 109 49.55 14.57 0.54
C SER A 109 48.09 14.19 0.20
N ASP A 110 47.71 12.95 0.50
CA ASP A 110 46.37 12.43 0.25
C ASP A 110 45.28 13.19 1.03
N VAL A 111 45.55 13.52 2.30
CA VAL A 111 44.61 14.29 3.14
C VAL A 111 44.54 15.75 2.69
N GLN A 112 45.66 16.36 2.31
CA GLN A 112 45.69 17.75 1.84
C GLN A 112 44.96 17.91 0.49
N ASP A 113 45.13 16.99 -0.47
CA ASP A 113 44.41 17.02 -1.74
C ASP A 113 42.88 16.83 -1.58
N ILE A 114 42.44 16.07 -0.55
CA ILE A 114 41.02 15.97 -0.18
C ILE A 114 40.53 17.28 0.43
N LEU A 115 41.16 17.76 1.52
CA LEU A 115 40.68 18.90 2.29
C LEU A 115 40.68 20.20 1.47
N GLU A 116 41.67 20.38 0.59
CA GLU A 116 41.73 21.50 -0.35
C GLU A 116 40.94 21.25 -1.65
N ASN A 117 40.27 20.08 -1.77
CA ASN A 117 39.38 19.69 -2.87
C ASN A 117 40.07 19.83 -4.26
N ARG A 118 41.36 19.50 -4.35
CA ARG A 118 42.21 19.68 -5.53
C ARG A 118 42.00 18.60 -6.59
N GLY A 119 41.46 17.44 -6.20
CA GLY A 119 41.28 16.30 -7.09
C GLY A 119 40.20 16.51 -8.16
N ILE A 120 40.48 16.05 -9.39
CA ILE A 120 39.51 16.03 -10.51
C ILE A 120 38.24 15.20 -10.17
N LYS A 121 38.34 14.30 -9.18
CA LYS A 121 37.23 13.54 -8.61
C LYS A 121 37.35 13.53 -7.08
N LYS A 122 36.25 13.79 -6.39
CA LYS A 122 36.14 13.66 -4.92
C LYS A 122 36.20 12.19 -4.51
N LYS A 123 37.16 11.82 -3.65
CA LYS A 123 37.26 10.49 -3.02
C LYS A 123 35.99 10.15 -2.22
N GLY A 124 35.68 8.86 -2.09
CA GLY A 124 34.51 8.38 -1.36
C GLY A 124 34.63 8.58 0.16
N LEU A 125 33.50 8.69 0.85
CA LEU A 125 33.46 8.77 2.33
C LEU A 125 34.23 7.63 3.01
N GLU A 126 34.20 6.42 2.45
CA GLU A 126 34.95 5.28 3.01
C GLU A 126 36.47 5.42 2.87
N GLU A 127 36.97 6.22 1.91
CA GLU A 127 38.41 6.53 1.78
C GLU A 127 38.85 7.52 2.87
N LEU A 128 37.98 8.45 3.27
CA LEU A 128 38.25 9.38 4.39
C LEU A 128 38.34 8.62 5.71
N HIS A 129 37.39 7.71 5.97
CA HIS A 129 37.44 6.80 7.13
C HIS A 129 38.74 5.97 7.14
N GLY A 130 39.13 5.40 5.98
CA GLY A 130 40.39 4.67 5.85
C GLY A 130 41.65 5.52 6.14
N LEU A 131 41.63 6.81 5.82
CA LEU A 131 42.73 7.73 6.16
C LEU A 131 42.77 8.07 7.65
N VAL A 132 41.62 8.16 8.34
CA VAL A 132 41.58 8.31 9.81
C VAL A 132 42.07 7.02 10.49
N GLU A 133 41.56 5.86 10.08
CA GLU A 133 41.99 4.54 10.59
C GLU A 133 43.48 4.30 10.37
N GLN A 134 44.03 4.70 9.20
CA GLN A 134 45.46 4.65 8.93
C GLN A 134 46.28 5.50 9.90
N ALA A 135 45.84 6.72 10.19
CA ALA A 135 46.56 7.63 11.10
C ALA A 135 46.62 7.08 12.53
N GLU A 136 45.52 6.49 12.99
CA GLU A 136 45.41 5.88 14.31
C GLU A 136 46.20 4.56 14.39
N THR A 137 46.06 3.67 13.40
CA THR A 137 46.76 2.38 13.32
C THR A 137 48.27 2.53 13.22
N LYS A 138 48.78 3.54 12.48
CA LYS A 138 50.22 3.81 12.33
C LYS A 138 50.78 4.75 13.40
N ALA A 139 49.96 5.19 14.36
CA ALA A 139 50.30 6.16 15.39
C ALA A 139 50.98 7.42 14.82
N PHE A 140 50.30 8.07 13.87
CA PHE A 140 50.72 9.35 13.30
C PHE A 140 50.48 10.50 14.30
N PRO A 141 51.29 11.58 14.24
CA PRO A 141 51.17 12.70 15.17
C PRO A 141 49.81 13.37 15.06
N GLN A 142 49.26 13.79 16.20
CA GLN A 142 48.04 14.60 16.23
C GLN A 142 48.37 15.98 15.68
N THR A 143 47.80 16.31 14.52
CA THR A 143 48.01 17.56 13.80
C THR A 143 46.66 18.20 13.50
N SER A 144 46.64 19.53 13.31
CA SER A 144 45.43 20.24 12.89
C SER A 144 44.82 19.69 11.59
N LEU A 145 45.64 19.08 10.72
CA LEU A 145 45.18 18.39 9.50
C LEU A 145 44.40 17.11 9.82
N LEU A 146 44.84 16.31 10.80
CA LEU A 146 44.12 15.12 11.26
C LEU A 146 42.78 15.50 11.93
N ASP A 147 42.77 16.58 12.72
CA ASP A 147 41.55 17.05 13.37
C ASP A 147 40.56 17.64 12.34
N GLN A 148 41.03 18.36 11.33
CA GLN A 148 40.22 18.79 10.19
C GLN A 148 39.64 17.59 9.41
N LEU A 149 40.45 16.56 9.12
CA LEU A 149 39.98 15.33 8.48
C LEU A 149 38.88 14.64 9.30
N ARG A 150 39.04 14.52 10.63
CA ARG A 150 38.02 13.95 11.52
C ARG A 150 36.73 14.76 11.52
N VAL A 151 36.80 16.10 11.60
CA VAL A 151 35.63 16.99 11.55
C VAL A 151 34.89 16.83 10.21
N VAL A 152 35.62 16.90 9.09
CA VAL A 152 35.06 16.75 7.73
C VAL A 152 34.42 15.37 7.53
N THR A 153 35.05 14.31 8.03
CA THR A 153 34.51 12.94 7.96
C THR A 153 33.21 12.84 8.77
N ALA A 154 33.20 13.36 10.00
CA ALA A 154 32.00 13.37 10.85
C ALA A 154 30.87 14.29 10.33
N GLU A 155 31.17 15.32 9.53
CA GLU A 155 30.16 16.11 8.81
C GLU A 155 29.61 15.37 7.59
N ALA A 156 30.49 14.71 6.82
CA ALA A 156 30.09 13.86 5.71
C ALA A 156 29.23 12.68 6.16
N ASP A 157 29.52 12.06 7.31
CA ASP A 157 28.70 11.02 7.94
C ASP A 157 27.30 11.54 8.30
N LYS A 158 27.18 12.74 8.89
CA LYS A 158 25.88 13.37 9.19
C LYS A 158 25.08 13.61 7.92
N VAL A 159 25.71 14.12 6.87
CA VAL A 159 25.07 14.36 5.57
C VAL A 159 24.66 13.04 4.91
N ALA A 160 25.49 11.99 4.97
CA ALA A 160 25.15 10.66 4.48
C ALA A 160 23.97 10.03 5.26
N ALA A 161 23.94 10.19 6.58
CA ALA A 161 22.85 9.71 7.43
C ALA A 161 21.53 10.44 7.15
N MET A 162 21.55 11.77 7.05
CA MET A 162 20.37 12.56 6.64
C MET A 162 19.91 12.19 5.23
N ALA A 163 20.83 12.07 4.26
CA ALA A 163 20.52 11.64 2.91
C ALA A 163 19.85 10.24 2.87
N GLN A 164 20.34 9.31 3.70
CA GLN A 164 19.74 7.98 3.83
C GLN A 164 18.36 8.03 4.51
N GLN A 165 18.14 8.93 5.48
CA GLN A 165 16.82 9.14 6.08
C GLN A 165 15.80 9.64 5.07
N LEU A 166 16.14 10.64 4.25
CA LEU A 166 15.27 11.16 3.19
C LEU A 166 14.91 10.05 2.18
N LEU A 167 15.89 9.31 1.69
CA LEU A 167 15.67 8.18 0.76
C LEU A 167 14.86 7.02 1.37
N ASN A 168 14.84 6.89 2.71
CA ASN A 168 14.09 5.84 3.41
C ASN A 168 12.61 6.20 3.70
N GLY A 169 12.16 7.43 3.40
CA GLY A 169 10.83 7.94 3.78
C GLY A 169 9.63 7.07 3.36
N LYS A 170 9.78 6.27 2.29
CA LYS A 170 8.78 5.34 1.73
C LYS A 170 8.21 4.29 2.71
N ARG A 171 8.73 4.16 3.93
CA ARG A 171 8.21 3.22 4.94
C ARG A 171 7.23 3.82 5.96
N GLN A 172 6.98 5.12 6.00
CA GLN A 172 6.07 5.73 7.00
C GLN A 172 4.99 6.68 6.44
N THR A 173 5.19 7.31 5.28
CA THR A 173 4.25 8.34 4.77
C THR A 173 3.02 7.77 4.06
N ARG A 174 3.07 6.55 3.52
CA ARG A 174 1.97 5.96 2.71
C ARG A 174 0.72 5.53 3.51
N TYR A 175 0.69 5.76 4.83
CA TYR A 175 -0.44 5.38 5.70
C TYR A 175 -1.02 6.58 6.49
N ARG A 176 -0.96 7.79 5.93
CA ARG A 176 -1.76 8.94 6.38
C ARG A 176 -2.77 9.37 5.32
N SER A 177 -3.87 8.61 5.24
CA SER A 177 -5.10 9.01 4.57
C SER A 177 -6.31 8.65 5.45
N GLY A 178 -6.26 9.15 6.68
CA GLY A 178 -7.31 9.11 7.69
C GLY A 178 -7.22 10.38 8.54
N GLY A 179 -8.35 11.03 8.80
CA GLY A 179 -8.37 12.41 9.29
C GLY A 179 -7.90 12.57 10.74
N GLY A 180 -6.67 13.05 10.93
CA GLY A 180 -6.13 13.48 12.22
C GLY A 180 -5.45 14.85 12.11
N LYS A 181 -5.94 15.85 12.85
CA LYS A 181 -5.36 17.21 12.87
C LYS A 181 -4.10 17.27 13.74
N SER A 182 -3.00 16.67 13.29
CA SER A 182 -1.70 16.76 13.98
C SER A 182 -0.48 16.61 13.06
N GLN A 183 0.39 17.62 13.13
CA GLN A 183 1.79 17.67 12.63
C GLN A 183 2.05 18.01 11.14
N ASN A 184 1.48 19.09 10.61
CA ASN A 184 2.03 19.81 9.44
C ASN A 184 3.32 20.58 9.82
N GLN A 185 4.42 19.89 10.12
CA GLN A 185 5.72 20.53 10.44
C GLN A 185 6.98 19.82 9.89
N ASN A 186 6.87 18.57 9.42
CA ASN A 186 8.02 17.74 8.99
C ASN A 186 7.77 17.06 7.63
N GLU A 187 7.23 17.77 6.65
CA GLU A 187 7.12 17.28 5.26
C GLU A 187 8.21 17.94 4.41
N LEU A 188 8.90 17.15 3.56
CA LEU A 188 10.07 17.63 2.80
C LEU A 188 9.62 18.43 1.58
N THR A 189 9.91 19.73 1.55
CA THR A 189 9.61 20.59 0.40
C THR A 189 10.63 20.41 -0.74
N ALA A 190 10.25 20.80 -1.96
CA ALA A 190 11.17 20.84 -3.10
C ALA A 190 12.33 21.82 -2.86
N GLU A 191 12.07 22.96 -2.20
CA GLU A 191 13.07 23.96 -1.76
C GLU A 191 14.12 23.37 -0.82
N GLU A 192 13.70 22.58 0.17
CA GLU A 192 14.61 21.90 1.09
C GLU A 192 15.41 20.80 0.39
N LEU A 193 14.80 20.03 -0.51
CA LEU A 193 15.54 19.06 -1.34
C LEU A 193 16.58 19.77 -2.23
N ARG A 194 16.20 20.89 -2.88
CA ARG A 194 17.12 21.76 -3.66
C ARG A 194 18.26 22.30 -2.80
N SER A 195 17.98 22.72 -1.57
CA SER A 195 18.98 23.20 -0.61
C SER A 195 19.93 22.09 -0.16
N PHE A 196 19.38 20.94 0.23
CA PHE A 196 20.15 19.78 0.71
C PHE A 196 21.05 19.19 -0.39
N VAL A 197 20.55 19.08 -1.62
CA VAL A 197 21.34 18.58 -2.76
C VAL A 197 22.55 19.46 -3.07
N ARG A 198 22.48 20.78 -2.83
CA ARG A 198 23.63 21.70 -2.98
C ARG A 198 24.71 21.47 -1.91
N GLN A 199 24.40 20.90 -0.76
CA GLN A 199 25.39 20.63 0.30
C GLN A 199 26.44 19.59 -0.15
N PHE A 200 26.06 18.63 -1.00
CA PHE A 200 27.00 17.65 -1.58
C PHE A 200 28.10 18.30 -2.43
N ASP A 201 27.83 19.46 -3.03
CA ASP A 201 28.80 20.13 -3.88
C ASP A 201 29.87 20.87 -3.05
N ASN A 202 29.55 21.22 -1.79
CA ASN A 202 30.47 21.82 -0.81
C ASN A 202 31.36 20.81 -0.07
N LEU A 203 30.92 19.54 0.11
CA LEU A 203 31.73 18.51 0.79
C LEU A 203 32.97 18.12 -0.05
N PRO A 204 34.16 17.89 0.55
CA PRO A 204 35.34 17.46 -0.21
C PRO A 204 35.30 15.98 -0.66
N CYS A 205 34.38 15.18 -0.11
CA CYS A 205 34.19 13.77 -0.48
C CYS A 205 32.92 13.53 -1.30
N SER A 206 32.80 12.35 -1.90
CA SER A 206 31.59 11.88 -2.57
C SER A 206 30.74 10.98 -1.66
N ILE A 207 29.44 11.27 -1.61
CA ILE A 207 28.43 10.56 -0.79
C ILE A 207 27.63 9.61 -1.69
N ARG A 208 27.53 8.33 -1.30
CA ARG A 208 26.87 7.27 -2.11
C ARG A 208 25.40 7.56 -2.43
N GLN A 209 24.71 8.30 -1.56
CA GLN A 209 23.31 8.69 -1.69
C GLN A 209 23.10 9.90 -2.63
N ALA A 210 24.14 10.70 -2.91
CA ALA A 210 23.99 11.96 -3.65
C ALA A 210 23.43 11.79 -5.09
N PRO A 211 23.80 10.77 -5.89
CA PRO A 211 23.20 10.56 -7.21
C PRO A 211 21.70 10.27 -7.15
N LEU A 212 21.23 9.55 -6.11
CA LEU A 212 19.82 9.19 -5.95
C LEU A 212 18.95 10.40 -5.59
N LEU A 213 19.48 11.32 -4.78
CA LEU A 213 18.80 12.58 -4.45
C LEU A 213 18.88 13.60 -5.59
N LYS A 214 19.95 13.57 -6.40
CA LYS A 214 20.02 14.36 -7.64
C LYS A 214 19.01 13.86 -8.69
N ASP A 215 18.82 12.54 -8.85
CA ASP A 215 17.73 11.96 -9.68
C ASP A 215 16.34 12.33 -9.17
N LEU A 216 16.09 12.17 -7.87
CA LEU A 216 14.81 12.57 -7.26
C LEU A 216 14.52 14.05 -7.51
N LEU A 217 15.50 14.92 -7.30
CA LEU A 217 15.35 16.35 -7.56
C LEU A 217 15.05 16.63 -9.03
N THR A 218 15.81 16.06 -9.97
CA THR A 218 15.53 16.22 -11.41
C THR A 218 14.10 15.80 -11.74
N ARG A 219 13.59 14.70 -11.18
CA ARG A 219 12.20 14.25 -11.37
C ARG A 219 11.15 15.16 -10.73
N VAL A 220 11.49 15.86 -9.64
CA VAL A 220 10.63 16.89 -9.03
C VAL A 220 10.61 18.16 -9.90
N ASP A 221 11.76 18.63 -10.38
CA ASP A 221 11.86 19.78 -11.28
C ASP A 221 11.08 19.50 -12.60
N ASP A 222 11.22 18.29 -13.16
CA ASP A 222 10.48 17.81 -14.33
C ASP A 222 8.96 17.80 -14.11
N PHE A 223 8.52 17.32 -12.93
CA PHE A 223 7.11 17.35 -12.54
C PHE A 223 6.59 18.78 -12.42
N GLN A 224 7.34 19.68 -11.77
CA GLN A 224 6.94 21.07 -11.61
C GLN A 224 6.80 21.76 -12.98
N GLN A 225 7.77 21.59 -13.90
CA GLN A 225 7.69 22.16 -15.26
C GLN A 225 6.58 21.54 -16.14
N ARG A 226 6.22 20.27 -15.93
CA ARG A 226 5.06 19.65 -16.60
C ARG A 226 3.74 20.17 -16.04
N SER A 227 3.66 20.35 -14.72
CA SER A 227 2.46 20.85 -14.05
C SER A 227 2.13 22.29 -14.44
N GLU A 228 3.11 23.18 -14.47
CA GLU A 228 2.93 24.58 -14.89
C GLU A 228 2.38 24.68 -16.33
N ARG A 229 2.86 23.83 -17.24
CA ARG A 229 2.35 23.76 -18.62
C ARG A 229 0.91 23.26 -18.72
N LEU A 230 0.56 22.15 -18.05
CA LEU A 230 -0.81 21.61 -18.10
C LEU A 230 -1.83 22.48 -17.33
N LEU A 231 -1.39 23.22 -16.30
CA LEU A 231 -2.22 24.19 -15.61
C LEU A 231 -2.47 25.46 -16.45
N SER A 232 -1.51 25.84 -17.30
CA SER A 232 -1.60 27.03 -18.18
C SER A 232 -2.30 26.77 -19.53
N ASP A 233 -2.49 25.51 -19.92
CA ASP A 233 -3.25 25.13 -21.11
C ASP A 233 -4.74 25.44 -20.90
N GLU A 234 -5.43 25.94 -21.93
CA GLU A 234 -6.88 26.16 -21.93
C GLU A 234 -7.67 24.83 -22.02
N SER A 235 -7.11 23.82 -22.71
CA SER A 235 -7.75 22.53 -23.00
C SER A 235 -6.77 21.33 -22.86
N PRO A 236 -6.18 21.11 -21.68
CA PRO A 236 -5.26 19.98 -21.44
C PRO A 236 -5.99 18.64 -21.51
N SER A 237 -5.27 17.59 -21.91
CA SER A 237 -5.79 16.23 -21.95
C SER A 237 -6.08 15.67 -20.54
N PRO A 238 -7.28 15.10 -20.29
CA PRO A 238 -7.57 14.40 -19.04
C PRO A 238 -6.63 13.22 -18.75
N GLN A 239 -6.08 12.58 -19.79
CA GLN A 239 -5.12 11.49 -19.63
C GLN A 239 -3.75 12.03 -19.21
N GLU A 240 -3.26 13.11 -19.82
CA GLU A 240 -1.94 13.68 -19.49
C GLU A 240 -1.91 14.26 -18.06
N LEU A 241 -3.02 14.83 -17.61
CA LEU A 241 -3.21 15.26 -16.22
C LEU A 241 -3.25 14.08 -15.24
N GLN A 242 -3.89 12.96 -15.60
CA GLN A 242 -3.88 11.73 -14.78
C GLN A 242 -2.48 11.10 -14.74
N ASP A 243 -1.79 10.98 -15.89
CA ASP A 243 -0.44 10.43 -15.99
C ASP A 243 0.56 11.25 -15.14
N LEU A 244 0.42 12.58 -15.12
CA LEU A 244 1.26 13.44 -14.28
C LEU A 244 0.96 13.27 -12.77
N LEU A 245 -0.31 13.13 -12.39
CA LEU A 245 -0.69 12.80 -11.00
C LEU A 245 -0.17 11.42 -10.59
N ASP A 246 -0.18 10.43 -11.48
CA ASP A 246 0.34 9.09 -11.20
C ASP A 246 1.87 9.09 -11.04
N VAL A 247 2.61 9.95 -11.77
CA VAL A 247 4.04 10.20 -11.55
C VAL A 247 4.31 10.76 -10.14
N SER A 248 3.42 11.59 -9.61
CA SER A 248 3.58 12.18 -8.27
C SER A 248 3.54 11.13 -7.15
N LEU A 249 2.85 10.00 -7.36
CA LEU A 249 2.81 8.87 -6.39
C LEU A 249 4.18 8.19 -6.18
N GLY A 250 5.18 8.57 -6.98
CA GLY A 250 6.58 8.16 -6.87
C GLY A 250 7.56 9.27 -6.46
N LEU A 251 7.06 10.43 -6.00
CA LEU A 251 7.84 11.57 -5.52
C LEU A 251 7.52 11.83 -4.04
N ASP A 252 8.49 11.57 -3.15
CA ASP A 252 8.31 11.66 -1.69
C ASP A 252 8.62 13.06 -1.15
N VAL A 253 7.99 14.08 -1.75
CA VAL A 253 8.12 15.50 -1.41
C VAL A 253 6.74 16.18 -1.37
N GLU A 254 6.63 17.29 -0.64
CA GLU A 254 5.45 18.15 -0.73
C GLU A 254 5.40 18.83 -2.11
N LEU A 255 4.25 18.71 -2.79
CA LEU A 255 4.02 19.21 -4.14
C LEU A 255 2.76 20.10 -4.15
N PRO A 256 2.89 21.43 -4.01
CA PRO A 256 1.74 22.35 -3.92
C PRO A 256 0.89 22.39 -5.19
N GLN A 257 1.38 21.85 -6.32
CA GLN A 257 0.65 21.74 -7.58
C GLN A 257 -0.40 20.62 -7.58
N LEU A 258 -0.37 19.67 -6.62
CA LEU A 258 -1.30 18.53 -6.60
C LEU A 258 -2.80 18.88 -6.43
N PRO A 259 -3.24 19.80 -5.55
CA PRO A 259 -4.64 20.24 -5.54
C PRO A 259 -5.04 20.86 -6.88
N LEU A 260 -4.22 21.79 -7.41
CA LEU A 260 -4.48 22.49 -8.67
C LEU A 260 -4.60 21.52 -9.86
N LEU A 261 -3.74 20.49 -9.94
CA LEU A 261 -3.81 19.48 -10.99
C LEU A 261 -5.06 18.59 -10.90
N ARG A 262 -5.59 18.33 -9.69
CA ARG A 262 -6.85 17.60 -9.51
C ARG A 262 -8.05 18.44 -9.94
N GLU A 263 -8.07 19.71 -9.55
CA GLU A 263 -9.08 20.68 -9.99
C GLU A 263 -9.06 20.83 -11.52
N ARG A 264 -7.88 20.99 -12.13
CA ARG A 264 -7.71 21.05 -13.59
C ARG A 264 -8.16 19.76 -14.29
N LEU A 265 -7.96 18.59 -13.68
CA LEU A 265 -8.40 17.29 -14.21
C LEU A 265 -9.93 17.14 -14.19
N GLU A 266 -10.61 17.62 -13.16
CA GLU A 266 -12.08 17.63 -13.11
C GLU A 266 -12.65 18.58 -14.17
N GLN A 267 -12.06 19.78 -14.32
CA GLN A 267 -12.39 20.72 -15.39
C GLN A 267 -12.17 20.11 -16.78
N ALA A 268 -11.04 19.44 -17.02
CA ALA A 268 -10.71 18.82 -18.31
C ALA A 268 -11.67 17.67 -18.66
N ARG A 269 -11.99 16.79 -17.71
CA ARG A 269 -12.97 15.70 -17.88
C ARG A 269 -14.36 16.24 -18.22
N TRP A 270 -14.77 17.34 -17.59
CA TRP A 270 -16.04 17.99 -17.91
C TRP A 270 -16.02 18.60 -19.32
N LEU A 271 -14.97 19.33 -19.69
CA LEU A 271 -14.81 19.89 -21.05
C LEU A 271 -14.85 18.80 -22.12
N GLU A 272 -14.19 17.66 -21.90
CA GLU A 272 -14.24 16.50 -22.80
C GLU A 272 -15.68 15.93 -22.91
N ALA A 273 -16.39 15.78 -21.79
CA ALA A 273 -17.78 15.30 -21.80
C ALA A 273 -18.73 16.26 -22.55
N VAL A 274 -18.55 17.58 -22.37
CA VAL A 274 -19.30 18.60 -23.10
C VAL A 274 -18.99 18.56 -24.60
N GLN A 275 -17.72 18.44 -24.98
CA GLN A 275 -17.30 18.32 -26.38
C GLN A 275 -17.83 17.03 -27.02
N GLN A 276 -17.76 15.90 -26.31
CA GLN A 276 -18.26 14.61 -26.78
C GLN A 276 -19.78 14.64 -27.01
N ALA A 277 -20.54 15.22 -26.07
CA ALA A 277 -21.99 15.38 -26.22
C ALA A 277 -22.34 16.34 -27.38
N SER A 278 -21.64 17.46 -27.50
CA SER A 278 -21.80 18.43 -28.61
C SER A 278 -21.45 17.85 -29.97
N SER A 279 -20.52 16.88 -30.03
CA SER A 279 -20.15 16.20 -31.28
C SER A 279 -21.24 15.27 -31.84
N ARG A 280 -22.33 15.03 -31.08
CA ARG A 280 -23.43 14.14 -31.46
C ARG A 280 -24.80 14.80 -31.25
N PRO A 281 -25.15 15.85 -32.04
CA PRO A 281 -26.41 16.61 -31.90
C PRO A 281 -27.67 15.75 -31.77
N GLU A 282 -27.79 14.69 -32.57
CA GLU A 282 -28.92 13.74 -32.56
C GLU A 282 -29.09 12.95 -31.25
N SER A 283 -28.17 13.09 -30.29
CA SER A 283 -28.26 12.54 -28.93
C SER A 283 -28.25 13.60 -27.82
N LEU A 284 -28.08 14.89 -28.17
CA LEU A 284 -27.96 15.99 -27.23
C LEU A 284 -29.34 16.54 -26.86
N CYS A 285 -30.06 15.83 -25.98
CA CYS A 285 -31.34 16.27 -25.43
C CYS A 285 -31.19 17.32 -24.32
N LEU A 286 -32.27 18.05 -24.02
CA LEU A 286 -32.33 19.06 -22.94
C LEU A 286 -31.81 18.53 -21.60
N ASP A 287 -32.21 17.32 -21.20
CA ASP A 287 -31.79 16.71 -19.92
C ASP A 287 -30.30 16.31 -19.89
N THR A 288 -29.66 16.17 -21.06
CA THR A 288 -28.20 16.02 -21.15
C THR A 288 -27.50 17.36 -21.03
N MET A 289 -28.02 18.43 -21.65
CA MET A 289 -27.48 19.78 -21.46
C MET A 289 -27.61 20.23 -19.99
N ARG A 290 -28.79 20.08 -19.38
CA ARG A 290 -29.06 20.39 -17.97
C ARG A 290 -28.08 19.64 -17.05
N ARG A 291 -27.96 18.31 -17.21
CA ARG A 291 -27.01 17.48 -16.45
C ARG A 291 -25.55 17.92 -16.62
N LEU A 292 -25.13 18.32 -17.81
CA LEU A 292 -23.79 18.85 -18.04
C LEU A 292 -23.59 20.21 -17.36
N ILE A 293 -24.60 21.09 -17.37
CA ILE A 293 -24.55 22.37 -16.62
C ILE A 293 -24.47 22.09 -15.11
N ASP A 294 -25.32 21.23 -14.55
CA ASP A 294 -25.30 20.83 -13.14
C ASP A 294 -23.93 20.31 -12.70
N GLN A 295 -23.28 19.49 -13.54
CA GLN A 295 -21.92 18.97 -13.31
C GLN A 295 -20.85 20.07 -13.33
N GLY A 296 -21.03 21.12 -14.15
CA GLY A 296 -20.07 22.21 -14.28
C GLY A 296 -20.16 23.26 -13.17
N VAL A 297 -21.34 23.45 -12.57
CA VAL A 297 -21.59 24.48 -11.52
C VAL A 297 -20.76 24.23 -10.25
N GLY A 298 -20.33 22.99 -10.00
CA GLY A 298 -19.47 22.63 -8.87
C GLY A 298 -17.97 22.81 -9.12
N LEU A 299 -17.52 23.15 -10.33
CA LEU A 299 -16.10 23.24 -10.69
C LEU A 299 -15.48 24.56 -10.21
N VAL A 300 -14.17 24.53 -9.94
CA VAL A 300 -13.37 25.74 -9.73
C VAL A 300 -13.41 26.60 -11.01
N PRO A 301 -13.55 27.94 -10.92
CA PRO A 301 -13.62 28.82 -12.09
C PRO A 301 -12.39 28.71 -13.02
N HIS A 302 -12.65 28.67 -14.33
CA HIS A 302 -11.61 28.69 -15.36
C HIS A 302 -12.18 29.22 -16.68
N SER A 303 -11.40 30.03 -17.40
CA SER A 303 -11.76 30.68 -18.67
C SER A 303 -12.46 29.77 -19.68
N SER A 304 -11.89 28.59 -19.94
CA SER A 304 -12.46 27.60 -20.86
C SER A 304 -13.73 26.91 -20.33
N VAL A 305 -13.84 26.73 -19.01
CA VAL A 305 -15.04 26.15 -18.36
C VAL A 305 -16.21 27.13 -18.43
N GLU A 306 -15.97 28.40 -18.06
CA GLU A 306 -16.96 29.48 -18.16
C GLU A 306 -17.45 29.65 -19.61
N ARG A 307 -16.53 29.64 -20.57
CA ARG A 307 -16.83 29.75 -22.01
C ARG A 307 -17.66 28.58 -22.54
N ALA A 308 -17.43 27.36 -22.06
CA ALA A 308 -18.23 26.19 -22.43
C ALA A 308 -19.59 26.16 -21.69
N MET A 309 -19.63 26.62 -20.44
CA MET A 309 -20.87 26.73 -19.66
C MET A 309 -21.83 27.76 -20.27
N ALA A 310 -21.33 28.94 -20.64
CA ALA A 310 -22.14 29.96 -21.32
C ALA A 310 -22.75 29.42 -22.62
N ARG A 311 -21.97 28.70 -23.45
CA ARG A 311 -22.46 28.04 -24.68
C ARG A 311 -23.52 26.97 -24.41
N LEU A 312 -23.36 26.18 -23.35
CA LEU A 312 -24.38 25.20 -22.96
C LEU A 312 -25.67 25.85 -22.46
N GLN A 313 -25.56 26.94 -21.69
CA GLN A 313 -26.71 27.70 -21.20
C GLN A 313 -27.45 28.41 -22.34
N GLU A 314 -26.72 29.00 -23.28
CA GLU A 314 -27.26 29.58 -24.52
C GLU A 314 -27.98 28.51 -25.36
N LEU A 315 -27.31 27.38 -25.65
CA LEU A 315 -27.90 26.28 -26.42
C LEU A 315 -29.12 25.67 -25.74
N LEU A 316 -29.10 25.49 -24.42
CA LEU A 316 -30.25 25.01 -23.65
C LEU A 316 -31.41 26.00 -23.73
N THR A 317 -31.16 27.29 -23.50
CA THR A 317 -32.18 28.34 -23.54
C THR A 317 -32.88 28.40 -24.90
N VAL A 318 -32.11 28.37 -25.99
CA VAL A 318 -32.65 28.31 -27.36
C VAL A 318 -33.43 27.01 -27.58
N SER A 319 -32.91 25.87 -27.14
CA SER A 319 -33.54 24.56 -27.32
C SER A 319 -34.86 24.41 -26.55
N GLU A 320 -34.95 24.95 -25.33
CA GLU A 320 -36.16 24.95 -24.51
C GLU A 320 -37.25 25.84 -25.13
N GLN A 321 -36.89 27.06 -25.55
CA GLN A 321 -37.80 27.97 -26.25
C GLN A 321 -38.37 27.35 -27.54
N TRP A 322 -37.56 26.56 -28.25
CA TRP A 322 -37.99 25.91 -29.48
C TRP A 322 -38.91 24.71 -29.29
N GLU A 323 -38.66 23.88 -28.28
CA GLU A 323 -39.58 22.80 -27.91
C GLU A 323 -40.93 23.36 -27.43
N GLU A 324 -40.94 24.45 -26.63
CA GLU A 324 -42.18 25.12 -26.19
C GLU A 324 -42.92 25.80 -27.36
N ARG A 325 -42.20 26.51 -28.25
CA ARG A 325 -42.77 27.15 -29.46
C ARG A 325 -43.39 26.11 -30.40
N VAL A 326 -42.73 24.97 -30.63
CA VAL A 326 -43.28 23.91 -31.50
C VAL A 326 -44.46 23.20 -30.85
N LEU A 327 -44.40 22.88 -29.55
CA LEU A 327 -45.55 22.31 -28.83
C LEU A 327 -46.77 23.24 -28.92
N SER A 328 -46.57 24.54 -28.69
CA SER A 328 -47.61 25.57 -28.80
C SER A 328 -48.23 25.61 -30.21
N LEU A 329 -47.43 25.53 -31.28
CA LEU A 329 -47.90 25.49 -32.67
C LEU A 329 -48.70 24.21 -32.99
N MET A 330 -48.39 23.09 -32.34
CA MET A 330 -49.09 21.81 -32.50
C MET A 330 -50.42 21.76 -31.71
N GLU A 331 -50.48 22.39 -30.53
CA GLU A 331 -51.66 22.44 -29.67
C GLU A 331 -52.66 23.55 -30.05
N ALA A 332 -52.21 24.62 -30.72
CA ALA A 332 -53.04 25.76 -31.12
C ALA A 332 -54.31 25.37 -31.92
N ARG A 333 -55.45 25.98 -31.59
CA ARG A 333 -56.74 25.81 -32.29
C ARG A 333 -57.37 27.19 -32.57
N PRO A 334 -57.72 27.53 -33.83
CA PRO A 334 -57.48 26.77 -35.07
C PRO A 334 -55.99 26.56 -35.36
N TYR A 335 -55.68 25.56 -36.19
CA TYR A 335 -54.30 25.27 -36.62
C TYR A 335 -53.70 26.43 -37.43
N HIS A 336 -52.38 26.63 -37.31
CA HIS A 336 -51.63 27.59 -38.11
C HIS A 336 -51.53 27.18 -39.59
N CYS A 337 -51.27 28.13 -40.49
CA CYS A 337 -51.04 27.83 -41.90
C CYS A 337 -49.67 27.15 -42.14
N MET A 338 -49.57 26.38 -43.22
CA MET A 338 -48.33 25.66 -43.59
C MET A 338 -47.10 26.58 -43.61
N GLU A 339 -47.23 27.79 -44.17
CA GLU A 339 -46.16 28.78 -44.27
C GLU A 339 -45.54 29.14 -42.91
N THR A 340 -46.36 29.19 -41.84
CA THR A 340 -45.88 29.44 -40.47
C THR A 340 -45.13 28.24 -39.89
N LEU A 341 -45.56 27.03 -40.24
CA LEU A 341 -44.93 25.78 -39.77
C LEU A 341 -43.63 25.50 -40.53
N ASP A 342 -43.60 25.73 -41.84
CA ASP A 342 -42.41 25.55 -42.68
C ASP A 342 -41.31 26.57 -42.31
N ALA A 343 -41.67 27.83 -42.01
CA ALA A 343 -40.73 28.82 -41.48
C ALA A 343 -40.15 28.40 -40.11
N ALA A 344 -41.00 27.92 -39.19
CA ALA A 344 -40.55 27.38 -37.91
C ALA A 344 -39.63 26.17 -38.06
N LEU A 345 -39.89 25.29 -39.03
CA LEU A 345 -39.05 24.13 -39.32
C LEU A 345 -37.66 24.52 -39.88
N GLN A 346 -37.57 25.58 -40.70
CA GLN A 346 -36.31 26.12 -41.21
C GLN A 346 -35.47 26.78 -40.10
N GLU A 347 -36.09 27.54 -39.19
CA GLU A 347 -35.38 28.12 -38.05
C GLU A 347 -34.76 27.01 -37.16
N VAL A 348 -35.46 25.89 -36.95
CA VAL A 348 -34.98 24.75 -36.14
C VAL A 348 -33.88 23.91 -36.82
N GLU A 349 -33.75 23.90 -38.15
CA GLU A 349 -32.69 23.13 -38.84
C GLU A 349 -31.27 23.54 -38.44
N ASN A 350 -31.10 24.70 -37.81
CA ASN A 350 -29.82 25.25 -37.38
C ASN A 350 -29.45 24.94 -35.91
N ILE A 351 -30.32 24.26 -35.14
CA ILE A 351 -30.08 23.98 -33.72
C ILE A 351 -29.37 22.62 -33.56
N PRO A 352 -28.15 22.57 -32.99
CA PRO A 352 -27.37 21.33 -32.87
C PRO A 352 -27.82 20.49 -31.65
N ALA A 353 -29.09 20.12 -31.59
CA ALA A 353 -29.71 19.43 -30.46
C ALA A 353 -30.76 18.38 -30.87
N TYR A 354 -31.04 17.44 -29.98
CA TYR A 354 -32.14 16.47 -30.14
C TYR A 354 -33.42 17.04 -29.53
N LEU A 355 -34.33 17.49 -30.41
CA LEU A 355 -35.57 18.20 -30.07
C LEU A 355 -36.81 17.37 -30.49
N PRO A 356 -37.46 16.63 -29.55
CA PRO A 356 -38.50 15.65 -29.88
C PRO A 356 -39.75 16.22 -30.54
N ASN A 357 -40.26 17.37 -30.10
CA ASN A 357 -41.46 17.98 -30.67
C ASN A 357 -41.16 18.60 -32.03
N CYS A 358 -39.96 19.16 -32.21
CA CYS A 358 -39.48 19.63 -33.51
C CYS A 358 -39.41 18.52 -34.56
N LEU A 359 -38.93 17.34 -34.18
CA LEU A 359 -38.93 16.15 -35.05
C LEU A 359 -40.36 15.65 -35.35
N GLN A 360 -41.28 15.71 -34.37
CA GLN A 360 -42.70 15.41 -34.61
C GLN A 360 -43.35 16.38 -35.60
N LEU A 361 -43.06 17.69 -35.50
CA LEU A 361 -43.54 18.67 -36.49
C LEU A 361 -42.99 18.35 -37.90
N ARG A 362 -41.69 18.05 -38.02
CA ARG A 362 -41.06 17.70 -39.32
C ARG A 362 -41.60 16.40 -39.93
N THR A 363 -42.10 15.47 -39.11
CA THR A 363 -42.71 14.21 -39.59
C THR A 363 -44.24 14.27 -39.79
N SER A 364 -44.90 15.33 -39.32
CA SER A 364 -46.35 15.53 -39.47
C SER A 364 -46.73 16.51 -40.57
N SER A 365 -45.80 17.30 -41.12
CA SER A 365 -46.02 18.10 -42.33
C SER A 365 -46.26 17.20 -43.56
N PRO A 366 -47.43 17.27 -44.22
CA PRO A 366 -47.79 16.27 -45.23
C PRO A 366 -47.27 16.64 -46.62
N LYS A 367 -46.44 15.78 -47.22
CA LYS A 367 -46.43 15.67 -48.69
C LYS A 367 -47.85 15.26 -49.13
N PRO A 368 -48.47 15.95 -50.10
CA PRO A 368 -49.92 15.89 -50.29
C PRO A 368 -50.37 14.51 -50.78
N ARG A 369 -51.14 13.80 -49.94
CA ARG A 369 -51.90 12.61 -50.33
C ARG A 369 -53.30 12.63 -49.72
N ASN A 370 -54.30 12.61 -50.60
CA ASN A 370 -55.70 12.39 -50.24
C ASN A 370 -55.86 11.07 -49.49
N GLY A 371 -56.63 11.06 -48.40
CA GLY A 371 -56.88 9.86 -47.61
C GLY A 371 -57.74 10.10 -46.38
N PHE A 372 -59.05 10.19 -46.55
CA PHE A 372 -59.99 10.15 -45.42
C PHE A 372 -59.96 8.76 -44.75
N MET A 373 -59.23 8.61 -43.65
CA MET A 373 -59.50 7.57 -42.65
C MET A 373 -59.33 8.12 -41.24
N LYS A 374 -60.38 8.01 -40.42
CA LYS A 374 -60.30 8.25 -38.97
C LYS A 374 -59.76 6.99 -38.29
N PRO A 375 -58.66 7.05 -37.52
CA PRO A 375 -58.49 6.18 -36.36
C PRO A 375 -59.58 6.51 -35.33
N LYS A 376 -59.97 5.53 -34.52
CA LYS A 376 -60.87 5.76 -33.37
C LYS A 376 -60.09 6.38 -32.21
N HIS A 377 -60.79 6.94 -31.24
CA HIS A 377 -60.19 7.33 -29.97
C HIS A 377 -59.43 6.14 -29.34
N SER A 378 -58.18 6.37 -29.00
CA SER A 378 -57.44 5.63 -27.98
C SER A 378 -56.91 6.69 -27.01
N SER A 379 -57.17 6.54 -25.72
CA SER A 379 -56.95 7.62 -24.76
C SER A 379 -55.47 7.69 -24.38
N SER A 380 -54.87 8.88 -24.39
CA SER A 380 -53.53 9.08 -23.80
C SER A 380 -53.50 8.69 -22.31
N GLY A 381 -54.65 8.75 -21.64
CA GLY A 381 -54.84 8.20 -20.28
C GLY A 381 -54.65 6.68 -20.19
N ASP A 382 -55.06 5.91 -21.20
CA ASP A 382 -54.95 4.44 -21.17
C ASP A 382 -53.49 3.99 -21.33
N VAL A 383 -52.69 4.72 -22.11
CA VAL A 383 -51.24 4.47 -22.23
C VAL A 383 -50.54 4.79 -20.92
N PHE A 384 -50.89 5.89 -20.25
CA PHE A 384 -50.33 6.24 -18.94
C PHE A 384 -50.74 5.24 -17.83
N LEU A 385 -52.01 4.82 -17.80
CA LEU A 385 -52.51 3.81 -16.86
C LEU A 385 -51.88 2.43 -17.13
N CYS A 386 -51.70 2.02 -18.39
CA CYS A 386 -51.03 0.78 -18.73
C CYS A 386 -49.53 0.81 -18.37
N TRP A 387 -48.84 1.93 -18.63
CA TRP A 387 -47.42 2.09 -18.30
C TRP A 387 -47.19 2.11 -16.79
N THR A 388 -48.00 2.86 -16.03
CA THR A 388 -47.93 2.88 -14.56
C THR A 388 -48.31 1.53 -13.93
N ALA A 389 -49.28 0.81 -14.49
CA ALA A 389 -49.61 -0.55 -14.06
C ALA A 389 -48.47 -1.55 -14.34
N SER A 390 -47.86 -1.51 -15.53
CA SER A 390 -46.71 -2.36 -15.87
C SER A 390 -45.51 -2.07 -14.96
N LEU A 391 -45.20 -0.78 -14.75
CA LEU A 391 -44.09 -0.33 -13.90
C LEU A 391 -44.32 -0.69 -12.42
N SER A 392 -45.56 -0.60 -11.95
CA SER A 392 -45.96 -1.09 -10.62
C SER A 392 -45.79 -2.61 -10.50
N CYS A 393 -46.15 -3.37 -11.55
CA CYS A 393 -45.97 -4.81 -11.61
C CYS A 393 -44.48 -5.22 -11.61
N ASP A 394 -43.62 -4.52 -12.36
CA ASP A 394 -42.16 -4.74 -12.36
C ASP A 394 -41.55 -4.46 -10.97
N VAL A 395 -41.92 -3.33 -10.36
CA VAL A 395 -41.50 -2.96 -8.99
C VAL A 395 -41.93 -4.03 -7.98
N GLN A 396 -43.19 -4.45 -8.02
CA GLN A 396 -43.72 -5.46 -7.09
C GLN A 396 -43.07 -6.83 -7.31
N THR A 397 -42.89 -7.26 -8.56
CA THR A 397 -42.20 -8.51 -8.91
C THR A 397 -40.76 -8.53 -8.40
N TRP A 398 -40.05 -7.40 -8.49
CA TRP A 398 -38.72 -7.24 -7.94
C TRP A 398 -38.71 -7.24 -6.40
N LYS A 399 -39.60 -6.48 -5.74
CA LYS A 399 -39.73 -6.48 -4.28
C LYS A 399 -40.04 -7.88 -3.75
N GLU A 400 -40.92 -8.63 -4.43
CA GLU A 400 -41.18 -10.03 -4.11
C GLU A 400 -39.96 -10.94 -4.31
N SER A 401 -39.19 -10.77 -5.39
CA SER A 401 -37.99 -11.56 -5.66
C SER A 401 -36.90 -11.33 -4.61
N ALA A 402 -36.69 -10.06 -4.24
CA ALA A 402 -35.79 -9.68 -3.15
C ALA A 402 -36.30 -10.19 -1.79
N ALA A 403 -37.60 -10.06 -1.50
CA ALA A 403 -38.20 -10.59 -0.27
C ALA A 403 -38.05 -12.13 -0.16
N LYS A 404 -38.30 -12.87 -1.25
CA LYS A 404 -38.11 -14.34 -1.31
C LYS A 404 -36.64 -14.74 -1.10
N THR A 405 -35.71 -13.87 -1.48
CA THR A 405 -34.25 -14.07 -1.37
C THR A 405 -33.71 -13.77 0.03
N PHE A 406 -34.14 -12.67 0.67
CA PHE A 406 -33.62 -12.24 1.98
C PHE A 406 -34.48 -12.65 3.19
N LEU A 407 -35.81 -12.59 3.12
CA LEU A 407 -36.69 -12.74 4.29
C LEU A 407 -36.90 -14.19 4.70
N LEU A 408 -36.80 -14.48 5.99
CA LEU A 408 -37.14 -15.77 6.60
C LEU A 408 -38.62 -16.14 6.33
N LYS A 409 -38.95 -17.43 6.40
CA LYS A 409 -40.37 -17.86 6.38
C LYS A 409 -41.06 -17.23 7.61
N ASN A 410 -42.19 -16.57 7.39
CA ASN A 410 -42.93 -15.83 8.43
C ASN A 410 -42.09 -14.74 9.13
N SER A 411 -41.18 -14.08 8.39
CA SER A 411 -40.39 -12.93 8.88
C SER A 411 -41.30 -11.83 9.46
N PRO A 412 -40.99 -11.31 10.67
CA PRO A 412 -41.64 -10.11 11.20
C PRO A 412 -41.07 -8.81 10.59
N TYR A 413 -39.91 -8.89 9.93
CA TYR A 413 -39.24 -7.75 9.29
C TYR A 413 -39.64 -7.62 7.82
N SER A 414 -39.80 -6.37 7.37
CA SER A 414 -39.93 -5.97 5.97
C SER A 414 -38.60 -6.09 5.19
N LEU A 415 -38.69 -5.96 3.87
CA LEU A 415 -37.51 -5.97 2.99
C LEU A 415 -36.57 -4.78 3.28
N LEU A 416 -37.12 -3.56 3.45
CA LEU A 416 -36.32 -2.37 3.75
C LEU A 416 -35.57 -2.51 5.07
N GLU A 417 -36.26 -2.98 6.12
CA GLU A 417 -35.64 -3.25 7.42
C GLU A 417 -34.45 -4.18 7.32
N VAL A 418 -34.57 -5.27 6.56
CA VAL A 418 -33.50 -6.25 6.41
C VAL A 418 -32.32 -5.70 5.60
N LEU A 419 -32.56 -4.94 4.53
CA LEU A 419 -31.49 -4.39 3.68
C LEU A 419 -30.75 -3.22 4.33
N CYS A 420 -31.43 -2.40 5.14
CA CYS A 420 -30.83 -1.27 5.84
C CYS A 420 -29.98 -1.72 7.05
N PRO A 421 -28.93 -0.94 7.41
CA PRO A 421 -28.29 -1.05 8.73
C PRO A 421 -29.31 -0.82 9.85
N ARG A 422 -29.12 -1.50 10.98
CA ARG A 422 -30.08 -1.52 12.11
C ARG A 422 -30.16 -0.16 12.81
N CYS A 423 -31.39 0.30 13.06
CA CYS A 423 -31.67 1.45 13.95
C CYS A 423 -32.10 1.01 15.36
N ASP A 424 -32.47 -0.26 15.55
CA ASP A 424 -33.20 -0.81 16.70
C ASP A 424 -32.31 -1.53 17.75
N VAL A 425 -30.99 -1.47 17.55
CA VAL A 425 -29.99 -2.16 18.38
C VAL A 425 -30.11 -1.75 19.85
N GLY A 426 -30.09 -2.72 20.77
CA GLY A 426 -30.14 -2.48 22.21
C GLY A 426 -31.54 -2.20 22.79
N SER A 427 -32.58 -2.01 21.97
CA SER A 427 -33.96 -1.69 22.45
C SER A 427 -34.74 -2.91 22.98
N GLY A 428 -34.09 -3.75 23.80
CA GLY A 428 -34.66 -4.98 24.36
C GLY A 428 -35.70 -4.75 25.46
N HIS A 429 -36.84 -5.46 25.36
CA HIS A 429 -37.77 -5.76 26.46
C HIS A 429 -38.58 -4.63 27.14
N GLN A 430 -38.74 -3.43 26.57
CA GLN A 430 -39.72 -2.44 27.08
C GLN A 430 -40.72 -1.88 26.05
N LYS A 431 -41.51 -2.78 25.44
CA LYS A 431 -42.78 -2.39 24.76
C LYS A 431 -43.95 -2.27 25.75
N SER A 432 -43.80 -1.46 26.79
CA SER A 432 -44.92 -1.11 27.69
C SER A 432 -44.74 0.26 28.38
N ARG A 433 -45.67 1.17 28.11
CA ARG A 433 -46.09 2.32 28.96
C ARG A 433 -44.99 3.12 29.69
N TYR A 434 -44.60 4.26 29.12
CA TYR A 434 -44.37 5.47 29.94
C TYR A 434 -45.07 6.70 29.36
N LYS A 435 -45.44 7.63 30.23
CA LYS A 435 -46.25 8.83 29.89
C LYS A 435 -45.37 9.94 29.30
N LYS A 436 -46.02 10.90 28.61
CA LYS A 436 -45.42 12.20 28.25
C LYS A 436 -44.76 12.84 29.48
N ALA A 437 -43.44 13.01 29.43
CA ALA A 437 -42.72 14.06 30.15
C ALA A 437 -42.39 15.19 29.16
N LYS A 438 -42.19 16.41 29.67
CA LYS A 438 -42.01 17.63 28.89
C LYS A 438 -40.72 18.30 29.36
N GLU A 439 -39.74 18.48 28.49
CA GLU A 439 -38.65 19.39 28.79
C GLU A 439 -38.13 20.18 27.58
N THR A 440 -37.61 21.35 27.94
CA THR A 440 -37.26 22.56 27.21
C THR A 440 -36.23 22.38 26.09
N ALA A 441 -36.40 23.10 24.98
CA ALA A 441 -35.41 23.19 23.91
C ALA A 441 -34.31 24.23 24.22
N GLN A 442 -33.09 23.98 23.75
CA GLN A 442 -32.06 25.00 23.53
C GLN A 442 -31.49 24.86 22.11
N ILE A 443 -30.99 25.97 21.57
CA ILE A 443 -30.70 26.13 20.13
C ILE A 443 -29.19 26.21 19.89
N SER A 444 -28.66 25.32 19.05
CA SER A 444 -27.37 25.50 18.36
C SER A 444 -27.49 25.00 16.90
N LYS A 445 -26.49 25.30 16.06
CA LYS A 445 -26.67 25.43 14.59
C LYS A 445 -26.41 24.14 13.81
N LYS A 446 -27.06 24.05 12.63
CA LYS A 446 -27.14 22.91 11.69
C LYS A 446 -27.88 21.69 12.24
N SER A 447 -29.16 21.59 11.90
CA SER A 447 -29.98 20.40 12.14
C SER A 447 -29.63 19.28 11.18
N SER A 448 -28.88 18.28 11.64
CA SER A 448 -29.02 16.93 11.10
C SER A 448 -30.38 16.36 11.52
N THR A 449 -31.07 15.68 10.60
CA THR A 449 -32.29 14.95 10.93
C THR A 449 -31.90 13.78 11.84
N LYS A 450 -32.57 13.62 13.00
CA LYS A 450 -32.34 12.49 13.91
C LYS A 450 -32.85 11.19 13.27
N LEU A 451 -31.99 10.53 12.50
CA LEU A 451 -32.22 9.20 11.94
C LEU A 451 -32.09 8.15 13.05
N GLU A 452 -33.13 8.08 13.89
CA GLU A 452 -33.20 7.22 15.08
C GLU A 452 -34.23 6.09 14.93
N SER A 453 -35.16 6.19 13.96
CA SER A 453 -36.09 5.11 13.60
C SER A 453 -36.01 4.71 12.13
N LEU A 454 -36.46 3.50 11.82
CA LEU A 454 -36.57 2.98 10.46
C LEU A 454 -37.49 3.83 9.57
N SER A 455 -38.54 4.43 10.14
CA SER A 455 -39.43 5.35 9.42
C SER A 455 -38.75 6.70 9.09
N ASP A 456 -37.77 7.13 9.87
CA ASP A 456 -36.95 8.30 9.53
C ASP A 456 -35.99 8.00 8.38
N VAL A 457 -35.43 6.78 8.35
CA VAL A 457 -34.59 6.30 7.25
C VAL A 457 -35.40 6.11 5.97
N GLU A 458 -36.57 5.46 6.03
CA GLU A 458 -37.47 5.29 4.89
C GLU A 458 -37.90 6.63 4.29
N ARG A 459 -38.25 7.59 5.16
CA ARG A 459 -38.55 8.98 4.78
C ARG A 459 -37.35 9.66 4.12
N ALA A 460 -36.18 9.64 4.76
CA ALA A 460 -34.98 10.29 4.22
C ALA A 460 -34.53 9.70 2.87
N LEU A 461 -34.64 8.37 2.70
CA LEU A 461 -34.40 7.70 1.42
C LEU A 461 -35.42 8.15 0.35
N SER A 462 -36.69 8.29 0.71
CA SER A 462 -37.77 8.73 -0.20
C SER A 462 -37.71 10.22 -0.55
N GLU A 463 -37.23 11.07 0.36
CA GLU A 463 -37.08 12.52 0.18
C GLU A 463 -35.74 12.90 -0.50
N SER A 464 -34.72 12.04 -0.42
CA SER A 464 -33.42 12.26 -1.07
C SER A 464 -33.57 12.36 -2.60
N LYS A 465 -32.88 13.30 -3.24
CA LYS A 465 -33.02 13.57 -4.68
C LYS A 465 -32.22 12.59 -5.54
N ASP A 466 -31.03 12.22 -5.08
CA ASP A 466 -30.05 11.40 -5.79
C ASP A 466 -29.56 10.22 -4.93
N SER A 467 -28.93 9.22 -5.57
CA SER A 467 -28.42 8.05 -4.85
C SER A 467 -27.19 8.35 -3.97
N ALA A 468 -26.39 9.40 -4.22
CA ALA A 468 -25.25 9.72 -3.35
C ALA A 468 -25.73 10.25 -2.00
N SER A 469 -26.79 11.07 -1.99
CA SER A 469 -27.50 11.50 -0.78
C SER A 469 -28.00 10.30 0.05
N ALA A 470 -28.69 9.33 -0.57
CA ALA A 470 -29.13 8.12 0.12
C ALA A 470 -27.98 7.23 0.63
N MET A 471 -26.88 7.11 -0.13
CA MET A 471 -25.71 6.36 0.30
C MET A 471 -25.00 7.03 1.48
N ALA A 472 -24.99 8.37 1.55
CA ALA A 472 -24.53 9.11 2.72
C ALA A 472 -25.44 8.88 3.95
N THR A 473 -26.77 8.96 3.78
CA THR A 473 -27.76 8.62 4.82
C THR A 473 -27.53 7.20 5.37
N LEU A 474 -27.37 6.20 4.50
CA LEU A 474 -27.13 4.81 4.92
C LEU A 474 -25.75 4.61 5.57
N SER A 475 -24.74 5.40 5.17
CA SER A 475 -23.43 5.42 5.83
C SER A 475 -23.49 5.97 7.26
N GLU A 476 -24.30 7.02 7.50
CA GLU A 476 -24.56 7.56 8.85
C GLU A 476 -25.22 6.51 9.74
N VAL A 477 -26.27 5.82 9.24
CA VAL A 477 -26.94 4.75 9.99
C VAL A 477 -26.00 3.55 10.23
N ARG A 478 -25.14 3.19 9.27
CA ARG A 478 -24.09 2.16 9.47
C ARG A 478 -23.08 2.55 10.56
N HIS A 479 -22.75 3.83 10.71
CA HIS A 479 -21.87 4.28 11.78
C HIS A 479 -22.51 4.03 13.15
N ARG A 480 -23.75 4.51 13.33
CA ARG A 480 -24.54 4.27 14.55
C ARG A 480 -24.77 2.79 14.85
N GLU A 481 -25.05 1.98 13.82
CA GLU A 481 -25.17 0.52 13.98
C GLU A 481 -23.93 -0.08 14.65
N MET A 482 -22.73 0.23 14.15
CA MET A 482 -21.48 -0.28 14.72
C MET A 482 -21.24 0.22 16.15
N GLU A 483 -21.42 1.52 16.40
CA GLU A 483 -21.25 2.13 17.74
C GLU A 483 -22.15 1.45 18.78
N ILE A 484 -23.44 1.31 18.48
CA ILE A 484 -24.43 0.74 19.41
C ILE A 484 -24.20 -0.77 19.58
N LEU A 485 -23.77 -1.50 18.55
CA LEU A 485 -23.43 -2.92 18.68
C LEU A 485 -22.18 -3.16 19.53
N LEU A 486 -21.12 -2.37 19.36
CA LEU A 486 -19.90 -2.51 20.18
C LEU A 486 -20.20 -2.18 21.65
N ALA A 487 -20.99 -1.13 21.91
CA ALA A 487 -21.46 -0.81 23.26
C ALA A 487 -22.33 -1.94 23.87
N LEU A 488 -23.25 -2.53 23.08
CA LEU A 488 -24.09 -3.65 23.51
C LEU A 488 -23.25 -4.90 23.83
N ARG A 489 -22.23 -5.21 23.03
CA ARG A 489 -21.32 -6.34 23.26
C ARG A 489 -20.56 -6.17 24.58
N ALA A 490 -19.95 -5.00 24.81
CA ALA A 490 -19.26 -4.68 26.06
C ALA A 490 -20.20 -4.75 27.28
N SER A 491 -21.43 -4.23 27.16
CA SER A 491 -22.44 -4.32 28.22
C SER A 491 -22.91 -5.76 28.47
N ASN A 492 -22.89 -6.64 27.48
CA ASN A 492 -23.32 -8.02 27.64
C ASN A 492 -22.20 -8.92 28.17
N GLU A 493 -20.94 -8.64 27.87
CA GLU A 493 -19.81 -9.32 28.51
C GLU A 493 -19.62 -8.88 29.97
N SER A 494 -19.90 -7.63 30.33
CA SER A 494 -19.82 -7.20 31.74
C SER A 494 -20.85 -7.89 32.65
N LYS A 495 -21.96 -8.41 32.11
CA LYS A 495 -22.92 -9.29 32.83
C LYS A 495 -22.34 -10.66 33.22
N LEU A 496 -21.22 -11.06 32.61
CA LEU A 496 -20.58 -12.39 32.80
C LEU A 496 -19.33 -12.33 33.69
N LEU A 497 -18.93 -11.13 34.15
CA LEU A 497 -17.84 -10.96 35.10
C LEU A 497 -18.36 -11.10 36.55
N PRO A 498 -17.61 -11.74 37.47
CA PRO A 498 -17.98 -11.77 38.88
C PRO A 498 -18.00 -10.36 39.48
N ALA A 499 -19.16 -9.93 39.99
CA ALA A 499 -19.36 -8.62 40.60
C ALA A 499 -20.09 -8.77 41.95
N GLU A 500 -19.66 -8.02 42.97
CA GLU A 500 -20.04 -8.24 44.37
C GLU A 500 -21.46 -7.76 44.75
N ASN A 501 -22.24 -7.22 43.82
CA ASN A 501 -23.59 -6.70 44.06
C ASN A 501 -24.65 -7.44 43.22
N CYS A 502 -25.35 -8.38 43.86
CA CYS A 502 -26.10 -9.43 43.16
C CYS A 502 -27.63 -9.30 43.28
N CYS A 503 -28.26 -8.65 42.29
CA CYS A 503 -29.72 -8.66 42.12
C CYS A 503 -30.10 -9.02 40.67
N ALA A 504 -30.54 -10.26 40.45
CA ALA A 504 -31.22 -10.76 39.24
C ALA A 504 -30.56 -10.40 37.88
N LEU A 505 -29.44 -11.07 37.54
CA LEU A 505 -28.88 -11.07 36.19
C LEU A 505 -29.82 -11.79 35.21
N SER A 506 -30.61 -11.02 34.46
CA SER A 506 -31.42 -11.52 33.34
C SER A 506 -30.62 -11.49 32.04
N VAL A 507 -30.45 -12.65 31.41
CA VAL A 507 -29.58 -12.82 30.22
C VAL A 507 -30.30 -13.47 29.03
N CYS A 508 -31.19 -14.44 29.28
CA CYS A 508 -31.93 -15.14 28.23
C CYS A 508 -33.28 -14.48 27.91
N VAL A 509 -33.94 -14.87 26.81
CA VAL A 509 -35.30 -14.44 26.43
C VAL A 509 -36.36 -14.66 27.52
N CYS A 510 -36.17 -15.67 28.38
CA CYS A 510 -37.05 -15.94 29.52
C CYS A 510 -36.78 -15.03 30.75
N GLN A 511 -35.78 -14.16 30.67
CA GLN A 511 -35.30 -13.23 31.72
C GLN A 511 -34.86 -13.90 33.03
N ASN A 512 -34.75 -15.23 33.06
CA ASN A 512 -34.20 -15.98 34.19
C ASN A 512 -32.66 -15.92 34.24
N ALA A 513 -32.13 -16.26 35.42
CA ALA A 513 -30.69 -16.38 35.67
C ALA A 513 -30.01 -17.45 34.79
N PRO A 514 -28.71 -17.27 34.45
CA PRO A 514 -27.93 -18.28 33.74
C PRO A 514 -27.89 -19.59 34.54
N SER A 515 -28.12 -20.72 33.88
CA SER A 515 -28.17 -22.04 34.53
C SER A 515 -28.10 -23.18 33.50
N GLY A 516 -27.41 -24.26 33.84
CA GLY A 516 -27.33 -25.45 32.97
C GLY A 516 -26.57 -25.20 31.66
N ALA A 517 -27.11 -25.66 30.53
CA ALA A 517 -26.52 -25.52 29.20
C ALA A 517 -26.93 -24.19 28.55
N MET A 518 -25.95 -23.46 28.02
CA MET A 518 -26.14 -22.14 27.41
C MET A 518 -25.35 -21.95 26.11
N VAL A 519 -25.78 -21.00 25.29
CA VAL A 519 -25.12 -20.57 24.05
C VAL A 519 -24.95 -19.05 24.00
N GLN A 520 -23.79 -18.59 23.55
CA GLN A 520 -23.47 -17.16 23.41
C GLN A 520 -23.63 -16.68 21.97
N CYS A 521 -24.32 -15.56 21.77
CA CYS A 521 -24.46 -14.95 20.45
C CYS A 521 -23.16 -14.26 20.01
N GLU A 522 -22.58 -14.66 18.88
CA GLU A 522 -21.34 -14.06 18.36
C GLU A 522 -21.48 -12.60 17.89
N LEU A 523 -22.71 -12.12 17.63
CA LEU A 523 -22.95 -10.74 17.25
C LEU A 523 -23.17 -9.80 18.45
N CYS A 524 -24.05 -10.16 19.40
CA CYS A 524 -24.40 -9.29 20.53
C CYS A 524 -23.82 -9.70 21.89
N ARG A 525 -23.07 -10.81 21.98
CA ARG A 525 -22.46 -11.39 23.21
C ARG A 525 -23.40 -11.85 24.33
N GLU A 526 -24.71 -11.66 24.18
CA GLU A 526 -25.70 -12.13 25.14
C GLU A 526 -25.80 -13.67 25.15
N VAL A 527 -26.06 -14.26 26.32
CA VAL A 527 -26.14 -15.71 26.54
C VAL A 527 -27.57 -16.19 26.77
N PHE A 528 -27.92 -17.29 26.12
CA PHE A 528 -29.26 -17.86 26.13
C PHE A 528 -29.21 -19.31 26.62
N HIS A 529 -30.20 -19.78 27.39
CA HIS A 529 -30.35 -21.19 27.69
C HIS A 529 -30.60 -21.97 26.39
N SER A 530 -29.90 -23.08 26.17
CA SER A 530 -29.98 -23.83 24.91
C SER A 530 -31.38 -24.37 24.60
N GLY A 531 -32.21 -24.60 25.62
CA GLY A 531 -33.62 -24.96 25.48
C GLY A 531 -34.60 -23.80 25.23
N CYS A 532 -34.15 -22.54 25.29
CA CYS A 532 -34.98 -21.35 25.08
C CYS A 532 -34.78 -20.69 23.70
N VAL A 533 -33.84 -21.18 22.90
CA VAL A 533 -33.55 -20.72 21.54
C VAL A 533 -33.31 -21.92 20.63
N THR A 534 -33.50 -21.77 19.32
CA THR A 534 -33.18 -22.84 18.38
C THR A 534 -31.66 -22.93 18.17
N THR A 535 -31.00 -23.81 18.92
CA THR A 535 -29.68 -24.32 18.56
C THR A 535 -29.86 -25.35 17.45
N ASN A 536 -29.01 -25.28 16.41
CA ASN A 536 -28.90 -26.37 15.45
C ASN A 536 -27.95 -27.41 16.06
N ALA A 537 -28.40 -28.65 16.24
CA ALA A 537 -27.57 -29.72 16.80
C ALA A 537 -26.32 -30.01 15.96
N ASP A 538 -26.40 -29.76 14.65
CA ASP A 538 -25.33 -29.97 13.66
C ASP A 538 -24.61 -28.64 13.31
N LEU A 539 -24.15 -27.89 14.31
CA LEU A 539 -23.24 -26.75 14.10
C LEU A 539 -21.81 -27.24 13.90
N ASP A 540 -21.31 -27.20 12.65
CA ASP A 540 -19.93 -27.58 12.34
C ASP A 540 -18.91 -26.74 13.13
N TYR A 541 -17.78 -27.35 13.46
CA TYR A 541 -16.70 -26.67 14.20
C TYR A 541 -16.26 -25.38 13.49
N GLY A 542 -16.40 -24.26 14.21
CA GLY A 542 -16.09 -22.93 13.71
C GLY A 542 -17.15 -22.31 12.79
N GLN A 543 -18.43 -22.69 12.94
CA GLN A 543 -19.55 -21.83 12.56
C GLN A 543 -19.95 -20.90 13.72
N ALA A 544 -20.36 -19.67 13.43
CA ALA A 544 -20.76 -18.68 14.43
C ALA A 544 -22.27 -18.72 14.70
N TRP A 545 -22.68 -18.98 15.95
CA TRP A 545 -24.10 -18.94 16.33
C TRP A 545 -24.59 -17.51 16.57
N LEU A 546 -25.78 -17.21 16.04
CA LEU A 546 -26.45 -15.92 16.18
C LEU A 546 -27.84 -16.12 16.81
N CYS A 547 -28.16 -15.36 17.84
CA CYS A 547 -29.49 -15.42 18.47
C CYS A 547 -30.61 -14.92 17.52
N PRO A 548 -31.89 -15.24 17.79
CA PRO A 548 -33.00 -14.84 16.93
C PRO A 548 -33.10 -13.33 16.61
N PHE A 549 -32.72 -12.45 17.54
CA PHE A 549 -32.68 -10.99 17.29
C PHE A 549 -31.50 -10.56 16.41
N CYS A 550 -30.44 -11.36 16.38
CA CYS A 550 -29.28 -11.15 15.51
C CYS A 550 -29.52 -11.71 14.09
N GLN A 551 -30.29 -12.80 13.95
CA GLN A 551 -30.59 -13.45 12.67
C GLN A 551 -31.81 -12.84 11.96
N ARG A 552 -31.67 -11.61 11.43
CA ARG A 552 -32.76 -10.88 10.73
C ARG A 552 -33.12 -11.43 9.34
N SER A 553 -32.27 -12.26 8.72
CA SER A 553 -32.41 -12.69 7.31
C SER A 553 -31.84 -14.09 7.04
N ARG A 554 -32.05 -14.58 5.81
CA ARG A 554 -31.47 -15.84 5.31
C ARG A 554 -29.99 -15.76 4.93
N LYS A 555 -29.41 -14.55 4.87
CA LYS A 555 -28.04 -14.30 4.36
C LYS A 555 -27.69 -15.05 3.06
N PRO A 556 -28.39 -14.78 1.93
CA PRO A 556 -28.06 -15.39 0.64
C PRO A 556 -26.58 -15.18 0.25
N PRO A 557 -25.93 -16.16 -0.41
CA PRO A 557 -24.65 -15.96 -1.07
C PRO A 557 -24.67 -14.79 -2.06
N LEU A 558 -23.57 -14.04 -2.15
CA LEU A 558 -23.49 -12.78 -2.92
C LEU A 558 -23.83 -12.95 -4.41
N ASP A 559 -23.46 -14.08 -5.02
CA ASP A 559 -23.78 -14.42 -6.42
C ASP A 559 -25.30 -14.45 -6.68
N LYS A 560 -26.11 -14.81 -5.69
CA LYS A 560 -27.58 -14.83 -5.77
C LYS A 560 -28.20 -13.44 -5.61
N VAL A 561 -27.43 -12.46 -5.13
CA VAL A 561 -27.87 -11.08 -4.93
C VAL A 561 -27.57 -10.20 -6.16
N LEU A 562 -26.48 -10.47 -6.89
CA LEU A 562 -26.13 -9.71 -8.11
C LEU A 562 -27.26 -9.67 -9.17
N PRO A 563 -28.05 -10.73 -9.43
CA PRO A 563 -29.23 -10.67 -10.30
C PRO A 563 -30.33 -9.71 -9.82
N LEU A 564 -30.46 -9.46 -8.51
CA LEU A 564 -31.40 -8.47 -7.97
C LEU A 564 -30.94 -7.05 -8.27
N LEU A 565 -29.62 -6.78 -8.25
CA LEU A 565 -29.05 -5.50 -8.67
C LEU A 565 -29.21 -5.28 -10.19
N ALA A 566 -28.91 -6.30 -10.99
CA ALA A 566 -29.03 -6.24 -12.46
C ALA A 566 -30.49 -6.16 -12.96
N SER A 567 -31.46 -6.65 -12.17
CA SER A 567 -32.88 -6.42 -12.44
C SER A 567 -33.36 -5.05 -11.96
N LEU A 568 -32.88 -4.56 -10.81
CA LEU A 568 -33.14 -3.20 -10.32
C LEU A 568 -32.67 -2.13 -11.33
N GLN A 569 -31.53 -2.34 -12.01
CA GLN A 569 -31.04 -1.43 -13.06
C GLN A 569 -32.00 -1.27 -14.25
N ARG A 570 -32.93 -2.21 -14.47
CA ARG A 570 -33.97 -2.12 -15.52
C ARG A 570 -35.24 -1.41 -15.06
N ILE A 571 -35.43 -1.26 -13.76
CA ILE A 571 -36.56 -0.53 -13.16
C ILE A 571 -36.21 0.96 -13.17
N ARG A 572 -36.92 1.75 -13.98
CA ARG A 572 -36.67 3.19 -14.16
C ARG A 572 -37.22 4.07 -13.02
N VAL A 573 -37.48 3.47 -11.86
CA VAL A 573 -37.99 4.13 -10.65
C VAL A 573 -37.05 3.85 -9.50
N ARG A 574 -36.77 4.89 -8.72
CA ARG A 574 -35.93 4.80 -7.52
C ARG A 574 -36.76 4.29 -6.34
N LEU A 575 -36.20 3.35 -5.59
CA LEU A 575 -36.86 2.66 -4.47
C LEU A 575 -35.96 2.72 -3.23
N PRO A 576 -36.49 2.99 -2.02
CA PRO A 576 -35.71 2.90 -0.78
C PRO A 576 -35.00 1.56 -0.60
N GLU A 577 -35.67 0.44 -0.90
CA GLU A 577 -35.06 -0.90 -0.87
C GLU A 577 -33.99 -1.08 -1.95
N GLY A 578 -34.08 -0.33 -3.06
CA GLY A 578 -33.12 -0.36 -4.15
C GLY A 578 -31.80 0.32 -3.77
N ASP A 579 -31.86 1.48 -3.11
CA ASP A 579 -30.66 2.13 -2.57
C ASP A 579 -30.09 1.38 -1.35
N ALA A 580 -30.94 0.81 -0.49
CA ALA A 580 -30.49 -0.09 0.57
C ALA A 580 -29.75 -1.32 0.03
N LEU A 581 -30.23 -1.93 -1.06
CA LEU A 581 -29.55 -3.04 -1.73
C LEU A 581 -28.20 -2.63 -2.34
N ARG A 582 -28.11 -1.44 -2.95
CA ARG A 582 -26.85 -0.88 -3.49
C ARG A 582 -25.83 -0.67 -2.37
N PHE A 583 -26.25 -0.05 -1.27
CA PHE A 583 -25.41 0.17 -0.08
C PHE A 583 -24.92 -1.14 0.54
N LEU A 584 -25.80 -2.13 0.66
CA LEU A 584 -25.46 -3.47 1.16
C LEU A 584 -24.35 -4.11 0.32
N ILE A 585 -24.44 -4.06 -1.02
CA ILE A 585 -23.43 -4.62 -1.93
C ILE A 585 -22.11 -3.84 -1.83
N GLU A 586 -22.17 -2.50 -1.79
CA GLU A 586 -20.97 -1.67 -1.64
C GLU A 586 -20.26 -1.90 -0.28
N ARG A 587 -21.03 -2.02 0.81
CA ARG A 587 -20.52 -2.39 2.14
C ARG A 587 -19.88 -3.78 2.13
N THR A 588 -20.50 -4.75 1.45
CA THR A 588 -19.99 -6.13 1.28
C THR A 588 -18.63 -6.13 0.58
N VAL A 589 -18.51 -5.44 -0.56
CA VAL A 589 -17.26 -5.37 -1.33
C VAL A 589 -16.16 -4.61 -0.57
N ARG A 590 -16.49 -3.49 0.08
CA ARG A 590 -15.55 -2.78 0.97
C ARG A 590 -15.06 -3.66 2.12
N TRP A 591 -15.95 -4.44 2.73
CA TRP A 591 -15.60 -5.36 3.81
C TRP A 591 -14.68 -6.49 3.32
N GLN A 592 -14.95 -7.10 2.17
CA GLN A 592 -14.04 -8.08 1.56
C GLN A 592 -12.64 -7.51 1.33
N HIS A 593 -12.54 -6.27 0.82
CA HIS A 593 -11.25 -5.58 0.67
C HIS A 593 -10.55 -5.35 2.02
N ARG A 594 -11.26 -4.88 3.06
CA ARG A 594 -10.66 -4.69 4.40
C ARG A 594 -10.12 -6.01 4.98
N VAL A 595 -10.81 -7.13 4.78
CA VAL A 595 -10.36 -8.45 5.26
C VAL A 595 -9.13 -8.93 4.49
N GLN A 596 -9.13 -8.80 3.16
CA GLN A 596 -7.95 -9.11 2.34
C GLN A 596 -6.74 -8.26 2.75
N GLN A 597 -6.96 -6.96 2.97
CA GLN A 597 -5.94 -6.02 3.47
C GLN A 597 -5.39 -6.47 4.83
N ALA A 598 -6.25 -6.75 5.82
CA ALA A 598 -5.83 -7.20 7.16
C ALA A 598 -5.04 -8.53 7.14
N CYS A 599 -5.31 -9.41 6.17
CA CYS A 599 -4.49 -10.59 5.90
C CYS A 599 -3.10 -10.21 5.33
N THR A 600 -3.03 -9.31 4.34
CA THR A 600 -1.76 -8.91 3.71
C THR A 600 -0.85 -8.04 4.58
N GLU A 601 -1.42 -7.22 5.47
CA GLU A 601 -0.68 -6.34 6.37
C GLU A 601 -0.19 -7.03 7.66
N GLY A 602 -0.41 -8.35 7.77
CA GLY A 602 -0.02 -9.13 8.94
C GLY A 602 -0.77 -8.76 10.22
N VAL A 603 -1.88 -8.02 10.15
CA VAL A 603 -2.75 -7.75 11.32
C VAL A 603 -3.19 -9.06 11.95
N LEU A 604 -3.58 -10.02 11.10
CA LEU A 604 -3.94 -11.38 11.49
C LEU A 604 -2.76 -12.15 12.13
N GLU A 605 -1.51 -11.87 11.74
CA GLU A 605 -0.31 -12.46 12.36
C GLU A 605 0.00 -11.87 13.75
N LYS A 606 -0.38 -10.61 14.03
CA LYS A 606 -0.18 -10.00 15.37
C LYS A 606 -0.91 -10.81 16.45
N VAL A 607 -2.10 -11.32 16.14
CA VAL A 607 -2.89 -12.23 17.01
C VAL A 607 -2.07 -13.49 17.37
N SER A 608 -1.37 -14.08 16.38
CA SER A 608 -0.50 -15.25 16.60
C SER A 608 0.75 -14.97 17.46
N LYS A 609 1.08 -13.71 17.75
CA LYS A 609 2.17 -13.32 18.66
C LYS A 609 1.68 -13.06 20.08
N MET A 610 0.41 -12.66 20.25
CA MET A 610 -0.21 -12.44 21.56
C MET A 610 -0.77 -13.75 22.17
N GLY A 611 -1.20 -14.69 21.33
CA GLY A 611 -1.78 -16.00 21.72
C GLY A 611 -0.82 -17.02 22.36
N ARG A 612 0.10 -16.59 23.22
CA ARG A 612 0.90 -17.45 24.11
C ARG A 612 0.93 -16.93 25.55
N ALA A 613 -0.24 -16.68 26.12
CA ALA A 613 -0.41 -16.87 27.55
C ALA A 613 -0.11 -18.34 27.90
N GLY A 614 0.48 -18.60 29.08
CA GLY A 614 0.92 -19.94 29.47
C GLY A 614 -0.23 -20.90 29.80
N PRO A 615 0.05 -22.20 29.99
CA PRO A 615 -0.95 -23.18 30.40
C PRO A 615 -1.39 -22.95 31.85
N GLY A 616 -2.39 -22.08 32.02
CA GLY A 616 -3.02 -21.77 33.30
C GLY A 616 -4.51 -21.47 33.13
N VAL A 617 -5.33 -22.05 34.01
CA VAL A 617 -6.78 -21.82 34.13
C VAL A 617 -7.61 -22.24 32.90
N SER A 618 -7.83 -23.55 32.77
CA SER A 618 -8.88 -24.12 31.89
C SER A 618 -10.26 -23.99 32.54
N SER A 619 -10.86 -22.80 32.56
CA SER A 619 -12.18 -22.56 33.21
C SER A 619 -13.21 -21.77 32.38
N HIS A 620 -12.99 -21.50 31.10
CA HIS A 620 -13.97 -20.75 30.28
C HIS A 620 -15.22 -21.54 29.89
N LEU A 621 -15.22 -22.88 30.02
CA LEU A 621 -16.38 -23.71 29.70
C LEU A 621 -17.41 -23.81 30.84
N THR A 622 -17.02 -23.57 32.09
CA THR A 622 -17.90 -23.71 33.26
C THR A 622 -17.77 -22.48 34.15
N GLN A 623 -18.87 -21.75 34.34
CA GLN A 623 -18.91 -20.54 35.14
C GLN A 623 -19.89 -20.70 36.31
N GLU A 624 -19.46 -20.25 37.48
CA GLU A 624 -20.32 -20.08 38.65
C GLU A 624 -20.59 -18.59 38.85
N ILE A 625 -21.86 -18.20 38.75
CA ILE A 625 -22.33 -16.87 39.14
C ILE A 625 -23.49 -17.10 40.10
N ASN A 626 -23.43 -16.48 41.29
CA ASN A 626 -24.47 -16.52 42.33
C ASN A 626 -24.93 -17.93 42.76
N GLY A 627 -24.01 -18.92 42.75
CA GLY A 627 -24.30 -20.30 43.13
C GLY A 627 -25.05 -21.12 42.07
N SER A 628 -25.38 -20.53 40.92
CA SER A 628 -25.84 -21.26 39.74
C SER A 628 -24.66 -21.61 38.84
N LEU A 629 -24.40 -22.92 38.71
CA LEU A 629 -23.45 -23.48 37.75
C LEU A 629 -24.06 -23.48 36.34
N PHE A 630 -23.34 -22.94 35.36
CA PHE A 630 -23.69 -23.06 33.95
C PHE A 630 -22.46 -23.32 33.08
N HIS A 631 -22.70 -23.85 31.87
CA HIS A 631 -21.66 -24.12 30.88
C HIS A 631 -22.10 -23.65 29.49
N ILE A 632 -21.12 -23.26 28.67
CA ILE A 632 -21.36 -22.79 27.30
C ILE A 632 -21.06 -23.93 26.32
N GLU A 633 -22.06 -24.37 25.55
CA GLU A 633 -21.96 -25.55 24.66
C GLU A 633 -21.12 -25.29 23.40
N HIS A 634 -21.03 -24.03 22.95
CA HIS A 634 -20.28 -23.64 21.76
C HIS A 634 -19.14 -22.70 22.12
N GLN A 635 -17.93 -22.98 21.62
CA GLN A 635 -16.80 -22.07 21.75
C GLN A 635 -17.06 -20.77 20.99
N SER A 636 -16.97 -19.63 21.71
CA SER A 636 -16.95 -18.29 21.13
C SER A 636 -15.53 -17.75 21.04
N VAL A 637 -15.30 -16.74 20.18
CA VAL A 637 -14.03 -16.02 20.08
C VAL A 637 -13.89 -15.06 21.28
N PRO A 638 -12.90 -15.21 22.18
CA PRO A 638 -12.71 -14.26 23.28
C PRO A 638 -12.35 -12.86 22.78
N LEU A 639 -12.89 -11.80 23.41
CA LEU A 639 -12.43 -10.42 23.15
C LEU A 639 -11.11 -10.09 23.82
N GLN A 640 -10.73 -10.81 24.88
CA GLN A 640 -9.50 -10.55 25.62
C GLN A 640 -8.27 -10.81 24.74
N GLY A 641 -7.66 -9.73 24.23
CA GLY A 641 -6.52 -9.78 23.29
C GLY A 641 -6.89 -9.68 21.81
N LEU A 642 -8.18 -9.51 21.47
CA LEU A 642 -8.61 -9.16 20.12
C LEU A 642 -8.39 -7.64 19.90
N GLY A 643 -7.80 -7.25 18.77
CA GLY A 643 -7.63 -5.83 18.43
C GLY A 643 -8.95 -5.20 17.96
N PRO A 644 -9.22 -3.91 18.25
CA PRO A 644 -10.50 -3.27 17.91
C PRO A 644 -10.79 -3.28 16.40
N GLU A 645 -9.75 -3.08 15.58
CA GLU A 645 -9.80 -3.20 14.11
C GLU A 645 -10.33 -4.56 13.64
N LEU A 646 -10.06 -5.62 14.40
CA LEU A 646 -10.35 -7.01 14.06
C LEU A 646 -11.69 -7.47 14.66
N GLU A 647 -12.07 -6.92 15.82
CA GLU A 647 -13.45 -7.02 16.32
C GLU A 647 -14.42 -6.31 15.37
N GLU A 648 -14.12 -5.07 14.93
CA GLU A 648 -14.92 -4.37 13.93
C GLU A 648 -15.17 -5.21 12.67
N LEU A 649 -14.13 -5.87 12.16
CA LEU A 649 -14.23 -6.71 10.97
C LEU A 649 -15.11 -7.93 11.21
N MET A 650 -14.98 -8.58 12.37
CA MET A 650 -15.82 -9.72 12.74
C MET A 650 -17.29 -9.30 12.90
N VAL A 651 -17.54 -8.21 13.64
CA VAL A 651 -18.89 -7.64 13.86
C VAL A 651 -19.53 -7.19 12.55
N GLU A 652 -18.81 -6.46 11.69
CA GLU A 652 -19.34 -6.03 10.40
C GLU A 652 -19.64 -7.22 9.48
N GLY A 653 -18.78 -8.25 9.45
CA GLY A 653 -19.04 -9.49 8.71
C GLY A 653 -20.31 -10.21 9.18
N PHE A 654 -20.57 -10.22 10.48
CA PHE A 654 -21.82 -10.73 11.05
C PHE A 654 -23.04 -9.80 10.85
N LEU A 655 -22.84 -8.52 10.52
CA LEU A 655 -23.91 -7.59 10.14
C LEU A 655 -24.25 -7.63 8.64
N LEU A 656 -23.33 -8.07 7.78
CA LEU A 656 -23.62 -8.31 6.36
C LEU A 656 -24.81 -9.27 6.20
N GLN A 657 -25.74 -8.91 5.32
CA GLN A 657 -26.96 -9.68 5.04
C GLN A 657 -26.77 -10.67 3.88
N VAL A 658 -25.51 -11.05 3.64
CA VAL A 658 -25.08 -12.07 2.68
C VAL A 658 -24.14 -13.06 3.36
N THR A 659 -23.98 -14.24 2.78
CA THR A 659 -22.92 -15.18 3.18
C THR A 659 -21.69 -15.00 2.30
N LEU A 660 -20.52 -14.95 2.94
CA LEU A 660 -19.20 -14.84 2.31
C LEU A 660 -18.25 -15.90 2.90
N PRO A 661 -17.47 -16.63 2.09
CA PRO A 661 -16.44 -17.55 2.58
C PRO A 661 -15.44 -16.86 3.52
N GLU A 662 -15.09 -15.60 3.25
CA GLU A 662 -14.10 -14.85 4.03
C GLU A 662 -14.57 -14.58 5.47
N THR A 663 -15.88 -14.45 5.72
CA THR A 663 -16.43 -14.27 7.08
C THR A 663 -16.25 -15.52 7.91
N GLU A 664 -16.51 -16.69 7.30
CA GLU A 664 -16.35 -17.98 7.96
C GLU A 664 -14.86 -18.31 8.16
N GLN A 665 -14.00 -18.01 7.18
CA GLN A 665 -12.54 -18.19 7.29
C GLN A 665 -11.93 -17.29 8.37
N LEU A 666 -12.33 -16.02 8.44
CA LEU A 666 -11.89 -15.09 9.47
C LEU A 666 -12.31 -15.58 10.87
N TYR A 667 -13.57 -15.96 11.03
CA TYR A 667 -14.07 -16.48 12.30
C TYR A 667 -13.36 -17.78 12.73
N ARG A 668 -13.21 -18.76 11.81
CA ARG A 668 -12.45 -20.00 12.08
C ARG A 668 -11.01 -19.72 12.50
N TYR A 669 -10.33 -18.76 11.86
CA TYR A 669 -8.97 -18.37 12.23
C TYR A 669 -8.93 -17.81 13.65
N LEU A 670 -9.81 -16.85 13.97
CA LEU A 670 -9.85 -16.22 15.29
C LEU A 670 -10.16 -17.25 16.38
N LEU A 671 -11.13 -18.14 16.14
CA LEU A 671 -11.51 -19.21 17.07
C LEU A 671 -10.32 -20.15 17.32
N TYR A 672 -9.68 -20.67 16.26
CA TYR A 672 -8.50 -21.54 16.37
C TYR A 672 -7.28 -20.89 17.06
N LYS A 673 -7.20 -19.55 17.09
CA LYS A 673 -6.07 -18.81 17.67
C LYS A 673 -6.29 -18.28 19.07
N LEU A 674 -7.55 -18.13 19.49
CA LEU A 674 -7.92 -17.48 20.76
C LEU A 674 -8.75 -18.37 21.69
N ALA A 675 -9.52 -19.34 21.15
CA ALA A 675 -10.21 -20.32 22.00
C ALA A 675 -9.26 -21.48 22.39
N PRO A 676 -9.43 -22.09 23.58
CA PRO A 676 -8.69 -23.29 23.97
C PRO A 676 -8.96 -24.45 23.01
N LEU A 677 -7.90 -25.15 22.58
CA LEU A 677 -8.03 -26.37 21.78
C LEU A 677 -8.84 -27.44 22.54
N PRO A 678 -9.79 -28.13 21.89
CA PRO A 678 -10.44 -29.30 22.47
C PRO A 678 -9.42 -30.38 22.85
N PRO A 679 -9.63 -31.15 23.93
CA PRO A 679 -8.80 -32.30 24.26
C PRO A 679 -9.05 -33.44 23.26
N HIS A 680 -8.33 -33.41 22.13
CA HIS A 680 -8.40 -34.47 21.13
C HIS A 680 -7.85 -35.79 21.67
N SER A 681 -8.48 -36.89 21.24
CA SER A 681 -8.07 -38.26 21.53
C SER A 681 -6.61 -38.54 21.12
N PRO A 682 -5.90 -39.46 21.80
CA PRO A 682 -4.50 -39.73 21.51
C PRO A 682 -4.31 -40.21 20.06
N CYS A 683 -3.33 -39.64 19.36
CA CYS A 683 -2.87 -40.18 18.09
C CYS A 683 -2.14 -41.50 18.28
N GLU A 684 -2.26 -42.39 17.29
CA GLU A 684 -1.41 -43.57 17.16
C GLU A 684 0.03 -43.13 16.86
N ASN A 685 0.92 -43.23 17.86
CA ASN A 685 2.36 -43.12 17.63
C ASN A 685 2.88 -44.45 17.09
N ASN A 686 3.51 -44.42 15.91
CA ASN A 686 4.22 -45.58 15.37
C ASN A 686 5.39 -45.97 16.29
N THR A 687 5.59 -47.27 16.48
CA THR A 687 6.47 -47.83 17.51
C THR A 687 7.78 -48.35 16.92
N GLU A 688 8.92 -47.89 17.44
CA GLU A 688 10.20 -48.61 17.38
C GLU A 688 11.01 -48.41 18.66
N GLN A 689 10.90 -49.36 19.62
CA GLN A 689 12.05 -50.01 20.29
C GLN A 689 11.59 -51.13 21.26
N ASP A 690 12.51 -52.05 21.54
CA ASP A 690 12.29 -53.43 22.00
C ASP A 690 11.75 -53.66 23.44
N GLN A 691 10.78 -54.59 23.52
CA GLN A 691 10.71 -55.78 24.42
C GLN A 691 10.77 -55.63 25.98
N PRO A 692 10.35 -56.66 26.75
CA PRO A 692 9.08 -57.39 26.65
C PRO A 692 8.35 -57.61 28.00
N SER A 693 7.06 -57.99 27.93
CA SER A 693 6.24 -58.89 28.80
C SER A 693 6.75 -59.33 30.21
N PRO A 694 5.86 -59.59 31.22
CA PRO A 694 4.75 -60.55 31.01
C PRO A 694 3.47 -60.49 31.91
N ARG A 695 2.50 -61.35 31.56
CA ARG A 695 1.33 -61.89 32.34
C ARG A 695 0.15 -60.94 32.65
N GLY A 696 -1.09 -61.43 32.45
CA GLY A 696 -2.31 -60.73 32.95
C GLY A 696 -3.69 -61.07 32.34
N SER A 697 -3.95 -62.28 31.85
CA SER A 697 -5.29 -62.70 31.37
C SER A 697 -6.12 -63.38 32.49
N PRO A 698 -7.44 -63.65 32.31
CA PRO A 698 -8.54 -62.90 31.68
C PRO A 698 -9.78 -62.84 32.65
N HIS A 699 -10.99 -62.55 32.13
CA HIS A 699 -12.32 -63.19 32.41
C HIS A 699 -13.45 -62.22 31.96
N HIS A 700 -14.39 -62.62 31.09
CA HIS A 700 -15.70 -63.28 31.35
C HIS A 700 -16.67 -62.43 32.22
N ASN A 701 -17.99 -62.34 31.95
CA ASN A 701 -18.84 -63.11 31.03
C ASN A 701 -20.16 -62.41 30.62
N THR A 702 -20.76 -62.88 29.50
CA THR A 702 -22.21 -63.00 29.14
C THR A 702 -23.30 -62.07 29.76
N ASN A 703 -24.14 -61.40 28.95
CA ASN A 703 -25.43 -61.88 28.33
C ASN A 703 -26.62 -61.95 29.35
N ARG A 704 -27.93 -61.79 29.07
CA ARG A 704 -28.75 -61.73 27.83
C ARG A 704 -30.20 -61.31 28.17
N ASP A 705 -30.95 -60.60 27.30
CA ASP A 705 -32.35 -60.91 26.85
C ASP A 705 -33.04 -59.73 26.11
N SER A 706 -34.23 -59.84 25.47
CA SER A 706 -34.83 -60.84 24.53
C SER A 706 -36.33 -60.52 24.30
N SER A 707 -36.83 -60.69 23.05
CA SER A 707 -38.26 -60.69 22.57
C SER A 707 -38.69 -59.43 21.76
N LEU A 708 -39.16 -59.48 20.49
CA LEU A 708 -40.19 -60.30 19.78
C LEU A 708 -41.63 -59.86 20.12
N LYS A 709 -42.58 -59.62 19.19
CA LYS A 709 -42.87 -60.19 17.84
C LYS A 709 -43.25 -59.09 16.79
N LYS A 710 -43.17 -59.21 15.43
CA LYS A 710 -43.62 -60.23 14.42
C LYS A 710 -45.15 -60.15 14.14
N GLU A 711 -45.77 -60.24 12.92
CA GLU A 711 -45.47 -60.59 11.49
C GLU A 711 -46.48 -59.87 10.53
N ALA A 712 -46.46 -59.87 9.17
CA ALA A 712 -45.47 -60.01 8.07
C ALA A 712 -46.22 -59.85 6.68
N VAL A 713 -45.69 -60.35 5.54
CA VAL A 713 -46.37 -60.62 4.22
C VAL A 713 -46.69 -59.38 3.33
N ASN A 714 -46.41 -59.29 2.01
CA ASN A 714 -45.68 -60.10 1.00
C ASN A 714 -45.10 -59.20 -0.14
N GLY A 715 -44.25 -59.74 -1.03
CA GLY A 715 -44.01 -59.17 -2.37
C GLY A 715 -42.59 -59.34 -2.95
N GLN A 716 -42.40 -60.25 -3.91
CA GLN A 716 -41.14 -60.38 -4.67
C GLN A 716 -41.33 -60.00 -6.15
N SER A 717 -40.36 -59.26 -6.76
CA SER A 717 -39.67 -59.73 -7.98
C SER A 717 -38.59 -58.78 -8.55
N LYS A 718 -37.35 -59.23 -8.45
CA LYS A 718 -36.30 -59.28 -9.50
C LYS A 718 -36.55 -58.51 -10.82
N ARG A 719 -35.57 -57.69 -11.24
CA ARG A 719 -34.63 -58.07 -12.34
C ARG A 719 -33.30 -57.30 -12.24
N THR A 720 -32.27 -57.82 -12.91
CA THR A 720 -30.87 -57.34 -12.84
C THR A 720 -30.21 -57.33 -14.24
N LYS A 721 -28.92 -56.95 -14.30
CA LYS A 721 -27.92 -57.18 -15.39
C LYS A 721 -27.88 -56.06 -16.44
N ARG A 722 -26.85 -55.18 -16.45
CA ARG A 722 -25.43 -55.37 -16.88
C ARG A 722 -25.25 -55.77 -18.35
N ARG A 723 -24.63 -54.89 -19.15
CA ARG A 723 -23.42 -55.12 -19.98
C ARG A 723 -22.61 -53.79 -20.06
N LYS A 724 -21.26 -53.70 -20.02
CA LYS A 724 -20.13 -54.54 -20.54
C LYS A 724 -19.87 -54.19 -22.02
N GLU A 725 -18.67 -53.91 -22.56
CA GLU A 725 -17.20 -53.95 -22.23
C GLU A 725 -16.56 -52.57 -22.58
N SER A 726 -15.28 -52.16 -22.47
CA SER A 726 -14.02 -52.46 -21.75
C SER A 726 -12.83 -52.07 -22.68
N SER A 727 -11.68 -51.61 -22.16
CA SER A 727 -10.34 -51.73 -22.80
C SER A 727 -10.08 -51.00 -24.15
N ASP A 728 -8.86 -50.69 -24.61
CA ASP A 728 -7.50 -50.46 -24.03
C ASP A 728 -6.59 -49.83 -25.15
N SER A 729 -5.33 -49.39 -24.98
CA SER A 729 -4.41 -49.30 -23.82
C SER A 729 -3.39 -48.15 -23.95
N GLN A 730 -2.96 -47.64 -22.79
CA GLN A 730 -1.62 -47.16 -22.40
C GLN A 730 -0.46 -47.08 -23.44
N HIS A 731 0.25 -45.94 -23.48
CA HIS A 731 1.71 -45.75 -23.19
C HIS A 731 2.11 -44.26 -23.47
N SER A 732 3.12 -43.63 -22.86
CA SER A 732 4.09 -44.06 -21.83
C SER A 732 4.49 -42.91 -20.87
N GLU A 733 5.19 -43.23 -19.78
CA GLU A 733 5.90 -42.30 -18.88
C GLU A 733 7.16 -41.69 -19.56
N LYS A 734 8.11 -40.88 -19.00
CA LYS A 734 8.66 -40.54 -17.65
C LYS A 734 9.59 -39.30 -17.85
N ALA A 735 10.12 -38.48 -16.91
CA ALA A 735 9.79 -38.01 -15.54
C ALA A 735 10.88 -36.98 -15.06
N LYS A 736 10.76 -36.42 -13.83
CA LYS A 736 11.81 -35.76 -12.97
C LYS A 736 12.29 -34.28 -13.22
N LYS A 737 11.76 -33.36 -12.39
CA LYS A 737 12.45 -32.62 -11.28
C LYS A 737 13.63 -31.63 -11.53
N CYS A 738 13.42 -30.36 -11.10
CA CYS A 738 14.39 -29.28 -10.78
C CYS A 738 15.23 -28.69 -11.96
N CYS A 739 15.70 -27.43 -11.95
CA CYS A 739 16.02 -26.53 -10.83
C CYS A 739 15.93 -25.02 -11.18
N LYS A 740 16.13 -24.12 -10.20
CA LYS A 740 16.31 -22.65 -10.41
C LYS A 740 17.66 -22.36 -11.08
N LYS A 741 17.74 -21.38 -12.00
CA LYS A 741 18.81 -20.36 -12.00
C LYS A 741 18.57 -19.14 -12.91
N SER A 742 19.07 -18.01 -12.40
CA SER A 742 19.38 -16.72 -13.01
C SER A 742 19.83 -16.72 -14.49
N LYS A 743 19.59 -15.59 -15.18
CA LYS A 743 20.39 -15.16 -16.34
C LYS A 743 20.94 -13.75 -16.12
N LYS A 744 22.23 -13.56 -16.37
CA LYS A 744 22.98 -12.30 -16.22
C LYS A 744 23.15 -11.63 -17.59
N SER A 745 23.34 -10.32 -17.60
CA SER A 745 23.65 -9.50 -18.78
C SER A 745 24.93 -9.95 -19.52
N LYS A 746 24.96 -9.67 -20.83
CA LYS A 746 26.19 -9.51 -21.63
C LYS A 746 25.89 -8.62 -22.84
N GLU A 747 26.67 -7.57 -23.02
CA GLU A 747 26.59 -6.66 -24.17
C GLU A 747 27.30 -7.25 -25.40
N ARG A 748 26.90 -6.80 -26.60
CA ARG A 748 27.87 -6.47 -27.66
C ARG A 748 27.31 -5.39 -28.61
N SER A 749 28.23 -4.60 -29.16
CA SER A 749 28.08 -3.47 -30.08
C SER A 749 27.91 -3.86 -31.55
N GLU A 750 27.33 -2.95 -32.36
CA GLU A 750 27.54 -2.64 -33.81
C GLU A 750 26.25 -2.02 -34.40
N GLU A 751 26.23 -1.20 -35.46
CA GLU A 751 27.16 -0.16 -35.96
C GLU A 751 26.31 0.86 -36.79
N THR A 752 26.63 2.15 -36.78
CA THR A 752 25.81 3.20 -37.42
C THR A 752 26.12 3.39 -38.92
N LYS A 753 25.11 3.26 -39.81
CA LYS A 753 25.20 3.71 -41.22
C LYS A 753 23.98 4.50 -41.68
N LYS A 754 24.21 5.40 -42.65
CA LYS A 754 23.33 6.52 -43.05
C LYS A 754 22.42 6.15 -44.22
N ALA A 755 21.25 6.79 -44.28
CA ALA A 755 20.55 7.11 -45.53
C ALA A 755 19.80 8.44 -45.35
N SER A 756 19.80 9.28 -46.39
CA SER A 756 19.11 10.58 -46.43
C SER A 756 18.00 10.57 -47.50
N PRO A 757 16.91 11.33 -47.32
CA PRO A 757 16.08 11.83 -48.42
C PRO A 757 16.48 13.26 -48.79
N THR A 758 16.26 13.67 -50.05
CA THR A 758 16.62 15.01 -50.55
C THR A 758 15.61 15.55 -51.56
N HIS A 759 15.28 16.86 -51.42
CA HIS A 759 14.66 17.78 -52.38
C HIS A 759 13.33 17.42 -53.07
N THR A 760 12.31 18.28 -52.89
CA THR A 760 11.97 19.44 -53.78
C THR A 760 11.03 20.37 -52.99
N VAL A 761 11.39 21.61 -52.64
CA VAL A 761 11.56 22.83 -53.46
C VAL A 761 10.25 23.44 -53.97
N SER A 762 9.81 24.55 -53.36
CA SER A 762 9.21 25.75 -53.98
C SER A 762 9.10 26.89 -52.96
N ASP A 763 9.71 28.04 -53.25
CA ASP A 763 9.63 29.34 -52.54
C ASP A 763 8.66 30.24 -53.36
N PRO A 764 8.04 31.33 -52.81
CA PRO A 764 8.82 32.56 -52.58
C PRO A 764 8.44 33.43 -51.36
N SER A 765 9.49 33.99 -50.75
CA SER A 765 9.57 35.22 -49.94
C SER A 765 9.19 36.50 -50.74
N PRO A 766 9.20 37.78 -50.22
CA PRO A 766 9.81 38.30 -48.97
C PRO A 766 8.99 39.34 -48.14
N SER A 767 9.44 39.71 -46.93
CA SER A 767 10.14 40.99 -46.56
C SER A 767 10.16 41.13 -45.02
N ASP A 768 10.82 42.07 -44.32
CA ASP A 768 12.09 42.82 -44.39
C ASP A 768 12.10 43.77 -43.16
N SER A 769 13.14 44.09 -42.37
CA SER A 769 14.59 43.76 -42.29
C SER A 769 14.94 43.49 -40.78
N ARG A 770 16.12 43.66 -40.12
CA ARG A 770 17.39 44.40 -40.33
C ARG A 770 18.62 43.76 -39.65
N ARG A 771 19.74 43.89 -40.37
CA ARG A 771 21.13 44.26 -39.99
C ARG A 771 21.40 44.53 -38.50
N THR A 772 22.52 44.09 -37.92
CA THR A 772 23.94 44.35 -38.33
C THR A 772 24.87 43.12 -38.18
N THR A 773 25.72 42.71 -39.14
CA THR A 773 27.11 43.18 -39.48
C THR A 773 28.12 43.22 -38.32
N ARG A 774 29.37 42.69 -38.39
CA ARG A 774 30.10 41.87 -39.42
C ARG A 774 31.50 41.43 -38.87
N CYS A 775 32.12 40.37 -39.44
CA CYS A 775 33.59 40.18 -39.61
C CYS A 775 34.52 39.96 -38.37
N VAL A 776 35.71 39.30 -38.42
CA VAL A 776 36.39 38.41 -39.42
C VAL A 776 37.67 37.71 -38.84
N LEU A 777 38.17 36.64 -39.51
CA LEU A 777 39.55 36.03 -39.47
C LEU A 777 40.05 35.34 -38.17
N HIS A 778 41.08 34.45 -38.16
CA HIS A 778 41.45 33.28 -39.02
C HIS A 778 42.63 32.47 -38.39
N HIS A 779 42.67 31.13 -38.56
CA HIS A 779 43.80 30.19 -38.24
C HIS A 779 44.29 30.10 -36.76
N GLY A 780 45.01 29.05 -36.32
CA GLY A 780 45.37 27.75 -36.92
C GLY A 780 46.49 27.03 -36.13
N ALA A 781 46.81 25.75 -36.44
CA ALA A 781 47.89 24.93 -35.85
C ALA A 781 47.74 24.61 -34.32
N GLU A 782 48.41 23.63 -33.67
CA GLU A 782 49.11 22.39 -34.06
C GLU A 782 49.09 21.42 -32.83
N SER A 783 48.95 20.08 -33.01
CA SER A 783 50.02 19.04 -32.96
C SER A 783 50.55 18.63 -31.56
N GLN A 784 50.63 17.30 -31.35
CA GLN A 784 51.57 16.56 -30.45
C GLN A 784 51.49 16.80 -28.92
N ARG A 785 51.20 15.76 -28.10
CA ARG A 785 52.06 14.64 -27.60
C ARG A 785 52.99 15.01 -26.42
N VAL A 786 52.78 14.26 -25.33
CA VAL A 786 53.81 13.67 -24.43
C VAL A 786 54.55 14.61 -23.48
N THR A 787 54.74 14.12 -22.25
CA THR A 787 55.33 14.78 -21.07
C THR A 787 54.58 16.02 -20.57
N ARG A 788 54.47 16.23 -19.25
CA ARG A 788 55.25 15.64 -18.15
C ARG A 788 54.37 15.05 -17.06
#